data_AF-A0A7I8ISH0-F1
#
_entry.id   AF-A0A7I8ISH0-F1
#
_cell.length_a   1.000
_cell.length_b   1.000
_cell.length_c   1.000
_cell.angle_alpha   90.00
_cell.angle_beta   90.00
_cell.angle_gamma   90.00
#
_symmetry.space_group_name_H-M   'P 1'
#
loop_
_entity.id
_entity.type
_entity.pdbx_description
1 polymer ?
#
loop_
_entity_poly.entity_id
_entity_poly.type
_entity_poly.pdbx_seq_one_letter_code
_entity_poly.pdbx_strand_id
1 'polypeptide(L)'
;MFATLGTPVSERAVPVAIFETDSEIVKFYLRKWCRISSDVGIRSIIDWSYYKQRLSSAIQKIITIPAAMQKVSNPVPRVIHPDWLHKKVRDKDDRFRQKKLHDMFGPIGNGGTMQNHASVDSNHELHEMIIGDMEDIMNKEHHSSTVGPRPTVRSYAANKENLLANASSPCSKTLDRQQQEDGAHGKHQPLLSPMENLISTDSIDRNVDYQGWLDAKKRKWKDTRERKKRRRLGAMDGSSQFVAMAGNHESMTSNKHNIAKNGAVSFFRRQELLLVHNHWQVQHSITVPRIFYLNSKAPITEEFPGRHVNKILPRGKPNFNLIEVVIEEEQFRAESRKLAALLADPEVEGIYEAKVRLDFNAVIQLGCVCRVDRNARHRNAQDGWNLSELHMKTTVECSYMELAFPFCYLYNSLSDGRGIYAVYFPASAIITVLVVNPFLNKELSSSILDRQFREASQVLSLNSGTPKNQITFKVEYVRTTENAEKHLQRILIDYRAVGQISHPGPVMCVIESVDYRILKSNIHALDEFPCIKIPFNARDSNYQTLGWQIAAGKTSMLRCAASSQWLNERILLSRYAHVPVGNFEPDWLLFTADVFFSRALRDKQQILWISDDGVPDLGGIVEEDTSFIDEVDNPFVTYSGAYRRVTVELKIHHLAVNALLKSSQIDEIEGGAMSGFDPDNNSSFDELSSCASAFRVLKQLIQRCIADAVASGNVFADAVLQHLYRWICSPLSKLHDPAIHRVLHKLMKKVFALLLSELRKLGATIVFANFFKIIVDTGKTDLPAARAYCDCLLKALQARDLLEWIELEPLQFWHSLLFLDQYNYGGILDKSTARSSADSESVESEPRVDIASSWNIAERLPKETQDHFILVVSEFLYIPWKYSLELAAARAGVRDDDDSSTPITLISAEALELRVAEYLKEQISRYFTEKLLRIVNDILLHFKRSRTDGGNAGGPAQFIKHVCAVLALDQHVEHDILVGSRSPSSSIPKHESHFFVNHRV
;
A
#
# COMPACT_ATOMS: atom_id res chain seq x y z
N MET A 1 -52.53 13.39 10.31
CA MET A 1 -53.87 12.83 10.00
C MET A 1 -53.75 12.12 8.67
N PHE A 2 -54.03 10.82 8.58
CA PHE A 2 -53.67 10.00 7.40
C PHE A 2 -54.87 9.78 6.47
N ALA A 3 -54.66 9.96 5.16
CA ALA A 3 -55.69 9.90 4.13
C ALA A 3 -56.19 8.48 3.76
N THR A 4 -55.98 7.51 4.65
CA THR A 4 -56.32 6.09 4.47
C THR A 4 -57.29 5.56 5.54
N LEU A 5 -57.77 6.41 6.47
CA LEU A 5 -58.91 6.06 7.32
C LEU A 5 -60.19 6.04 6.45
N GLY A 6 -60.57 4.84 5.98
CA GLY A 6 -61.77 4.61 5.19
C GLY A 6 -61.62 3.55 4.09
N THR A 7 -60.40 3.24 3.64
CA THR A 7 -60.18 2.20 2.61
C THR A 7 -60.12 0.79 3.21
N PRO A 8 -60.53 -0.26 2.47
CA PRO A 8 -60.48 -1.64 2.94
C PRO A 8 -59.04 -2.07 3.25
N VAL A 9 -58.88 -3.02 4.17
CA VAL A 9 -57.56 -3.47 4.66
C VAL A 9 -56.66 -3.99 3.52
N SER A 10 -57.25 -4.61 2.50
CA SER A 10 -56.58 -5.09 1.28
C SER A 10 -55.84 -3.99 0.50
N GLU A 11 -56.33 -2.76 0.53
CA GLU A 11 -55.74 -1.61 -0.18
C GLU A 11 -54.71 -0.84 0.67
N ARG A 12 -54.49 -1.27 1.91
CA ARG A 12 -53.59 -0.60 2.88
C ARG A 12 -52.32 -1.39 3.18
N ALA A 13 -52.05 -2.44 2.40
CA ALA A 13 -50.83 -3.24 2.51
C ALA A 13 -49.60 -2.49 1.96
N VAL A 14 -48.50 -2.51 2.71
CA VAL A 14 -47.19 -1.97 2.30
C VAL A 14 -46.16 -3.10 2.38
N PRO A 15 -45.40 -3.40 1.31
CA PRO A 15 -44.36 -4.45 1.34
C PRO A 15 -43.22 -4.09 2.30
N VAL A 16 -42.76 -5.04 3.13
CA VAL A 16 -41.63 -4.82 4.05
C VAL A 16 -40.36 -4.39 3.30
N ALA A 17 -40.09 -5.03 2.15
CA ALA A 17 -38.95 -4.75 1.29
C ALA A 17 -38.83 -3.31 0.76
N ILE A 18 -39.82 -2.42 0.96
CA ILE A 18 -39.59 -0.99 0.68
C ILE A 18 -38.63 -0.37 1.71
N PHE A 19 -38.68 -0.79 2.98
CA PHE A 19 -37.87 -0.23 4.06
C PHE A 19 -36.40 -0.69 4.02
N GLU A 20 -36.07 -1.65 3.15
CA GLU A 20 -34.73 -2.17 2.87
C GLU A 20 -34.02 -1.42 1.70
N THR A 21 -34.68 -0.43 1.08
CA THR A 21 -34.15 0.29 -0.11
C THR A 21 -33.67 1.72 0.21
N ASP A 22 -32.97 2.34 -0.75
CA ASP A 22 -32.43 3.71 -0.63
C ASP A 22 -33.47 4.72 -0.14
N SER A 23 -33.11 5.57 0.83
CA SER A 23 -34.08 6.44 1.52
C SER A 23 -34.88 7.38 0.61
N GLU A 24 -34.34 7.78 -0.55
CA GLU A 24 -35.06 8.56 -1.57
C GLU A 24 -36.16 7.74 -2.26
N ILE A 25 -35.88 6.47 -2.56
CA ILE A 25 -36.84 5.51 -3.14
C ILE A 25 -37.96 5.24 -2.12
N VAL A 26 -37.60 5.01 -0.85
CA VAL A 26 -38.55 4.84 0.25
C VAL A 26 -39.48 6.05 0.34
N LYS A 27 -38.94 7.27 0.39
CA LYS A 27 -39.74 8.51 0.44
C LYS A 27 -40.64 8.64 -0.79
N PHE A 28 -40.14 8.39 -2.00
CA PHE A 28 -40.93 8.50 -3.23
C PHE A 28 -42.13 7.55 -3.24
N TYR A 29 -41.92 6.27 -2.93
CA TYR A 29 -43.00 5.27 -2.96
C TYR A 29 -43.96 5.40 -1.77
N LEU A 30 -43.49 5.72 -0.55
CA LEU A 30 -44.37 5.96 0.59
C LEU A 30 -45.25 7.21 0.39
N ARG A 31 -44.70 8.31 -0.15
CA ARG A 31 -45.51 9.49 -0.53
C ARG A 31 -46.57 9.11 -1.57
N LYS A 32 -46.22 8.27 -2.56
CA LYS A 32 -47.14 7.81 -3.61
C LYS A 32 -48.24 6.87 -3.10
N TRP A 33 -47.92 5.91 -2.23
CA TRP A 33 -48.87 4.91 -1.72
C TRP A 33 -49.70 5.43 -0.55
N CYS A 34 -49.07 6.04 0.45
CA CYS A 34 -49.73 6.50 1.66
C CYS A 34 -50.33 7.91 1.54
N ARG A 35 -50.05 8.64 0.45
CA ARG A 35 -50.51 10.02 0.17
C ARG A 35 -50.11 11.03 1.27
N ILE A 36 -48.92 10.86 1.83
CA ILE A 36 -48.35 11.72 2.88
C ILE A 36 -47.47 12.80 2.23
N SER A 37 -47.51 14.04 2.73
CA SER A 37 -46.69 15.16 2.25
C SER A 37 -45.37 15.36 3.02
N SER A 38 -45.30 14.95 4.29
CA SER A 38 -44.14 15.06 5.16
C SER A 38 -43.35 13.75 5.29
N ASP A 39 -42.07 13.86 5.66
CA ASP A 39 -41.26 12.69 6.07
C ASP A 39 -41.63 12.31 7.51
N VAL A 40 -42.16 11.10 7.72
CA VAL A 40 -42.58 10.62 9.05
C VAL A 40 -42.15 9.16 9.23
N GLY A 41 -41.60 8.83 10.40
CA GLY A 41 -41.02 7.52 10.68
C GLY A 41 -42.06 6.38 10.73
N ILE A 42 -41.59 5.14 10.51
CA ILE A 42 -42.41 3.92 10.34
C ILE A 42 -43.52 3.73 11.39
N ARG A 43 -43.26 4.09 12.67
CA ARG A 43 -44.24 4.01 13.77
C ARG A 43 -45.50 4.86 13.55
N SER A 44 -45.48 5.84 12.65
CA SER A 44 -46.65 6.66 12.28
C SER A 44 -47.41 6.13 11.06
N ILE A 45 -46.75 5.33 10.21
CA ILE A 45 -47.31 4.80 8.95
C ILE A 45 -48.13 3.53 9.23
N ILE A 46 -47.72 2.74 10.23
CA ILE A 46 -48.42 1.53 10.66
C ILE A 46 -49.80 1.86 11.25
N ASP A 47 -50.85 1.20 10.74
CA ASP A 47 -52.18 1.26 11.35
C ASP A 47 -52.23 0.43 12.64
N TRP A 48 -51.84 1.07 13.74
CA TRP A 48 -51.96 0.50 15.08
C TRP A 48 -53.40 0.19 15.49
N SER A 49 -54.42 0.78 14.87
CA SER A 49 -55.81 0.47 15.22
C SER A 49 -56.20 -0.92 14.73
N TYR A 50 -55.87 -1.26 13.48
CA TYR A 50 -56.05 -2.61 12.92
C TYR A 50 -55.30 -3.68 13.72
N TYR A 51 -54.01 -3.47 14.01
CA TYR A 51 -53.23 -4.45 14.78
C TYR A 51 -53.71 -4.59 16.23
N LYS A 52 -54.10 -3.49 16.90
CA LYS A 52 -54.72 -3.55 18.23
C LYS A 52 -56.07 -4.28 18.19
N GLN A 53 -56.91 -4.07 17.18
CA GLN A 53 -58.20 -4.75 17.06
C GLN A 53 -58.03 -6.25 16.81
N ARG A 54 -57.12 -6.65 15.92
CA ARG A 54 -56.75 -8.06 15.68
C ARG A 54 -56.26 -8.73 16.97
N LEU A 55 -55.32 -8.11 17.69
CA LEU A 55 -54.79 -8.64 18.94
C LEU A 55 -55.85 -8.67 20.06
N SER A 56 -56.69 -7.64 20.17
CA SER A 56 -57.78 -7.59 21.16
C SER A 56 -58.82 -8.69 20.90
N SER A 57 -59.12 -9.00 19.65
CA SER A 57 -60.02 -10.12 19.31
C SER A 57 -59.44 -11.48 19.69
N ALA A 58 -58.14 -11.70 19.47
CA ALA A 58 -57.45 -12.91 19.94
C ALA A 58 -57.46 -13.00 21.49
N ILE A 59 -57.15 -11.90 22.18
CA ILE A 59 -57.20 -11.82 23.65
C ILE A 59 -58.63 -12.03 24.18
N GLN A 60 -59.67 -11.55 23.49
CA GLN A 60 -61.06 -11.84 23.84
C GLN A 60 -61.35 -13.35 23.74
N LYS A 61 -61.04 -13.99 22.60
CA LYS A 61 -61.27 -15.43 22.38
C LYS A 61 -60.52 -16.31 23.39
N ILE A 62 -59.23 -16.03 23.61
CA ILE A 62 -58.33 -16.90 24.37
C ILE A 62 -58.39 -16.64 25.89
N ILE A 63 -58.58 -15.38 26.30
CA ILE A 63 -58.41 -14.96 27.70
C ILE A 63 -59.72 -14.41 28.30
N THR A 64 -60.29 -13.34 27.74
CA THR A 64 -61.36 -12.62 28.46
C THR A 64 -62.72 -13.33 28.41
N ILE A 65 -63.03 -14.06 27.32
CA ILE A 65 -64.26 -14.87 27.22
C ILE A 65 -64.22 -16.06 28.18
N PRO A 66 -63.16 -16.91 28.20
CA PRO A 66 -63.02 -17.98 29.19
C PRO A 66 -63.04 -17.48 30.64
N ALA A 67 -62.30 -16.41 30.96
CA ALA A 67 -62.25 -15.85 32.32
C ALA A 67 -63.65 -15.51 32.87
N ALA A 68 -64.45 -14.75 32.11
CA ALA A 68 -65.81 -14.42 32.53
C ALA A 68 -66.75 -15.65 32.59
N MET A 69 -66.58 -16.63 31.69
CA MET A 69 -67.33 -17.89 31.76
C MET A 69 -66.94 -18.79 32.94
N GLN A 70 -65.75 -18.57 33.52
CA GLN A 70 -65.22 -19.20 34.73
C GLN A 70 -65.43 -18.31 35.99
N LYS A 71 -66.13 -17.17 35.88
CA LYS A 71 -66.35 -16.17 36.95
C LYS A 71 -65.10 -15.47 37.48
N VAL A 72 -64.00 -15.49 36.73
CA VAL A 72 -62.78 -14.75 37.02
C VAL A 72 -62.90 -13.32 36.48
N SER A 73 -62.49 -12.32 37.27
CA SER A 73 -62.42 -10.92 36.85
C SER A 73 -61.48 -10.74 35.65
N ASN A 74 -61.82 -9.86 34.71
CA ASN A 74 -61.04 -9.65 33.48
C ASN A 74 -59.54 -9.39 33.75
N PRO A 75 -58.62 -10.31 33.38
CA PRO A 75 -57.20 -10.14 33.63
C PRO A 75 -56.54 -9.13 32.66
N VAL A 76 -57.25 -8.67 31.61
CA VAL A 76 -56.77 -7.64 30.68
C VAL A 76 -57.78 -6.49 30.60
N PRO A 77 -57.80 -5.56 31.57
CA PRO A 77 -58.76 -4.44 31.60
C PRO A 77 -58.73 -3.52 30.37
N ARG A 78 -57.64 -3.52 29.60
CA ARG A 78 -57.53 -2.80 28.31
C ARG A 78 -58.36 -3.42 27.18
N VAL A 79 -58.88 -4.64 27.36
CA VAL A 79 -59.67 -5.38 26.39
C VAL A 79 -61.00 -5.76 27.05
N ILE A 80 -62.03 -4.96 26.79
CA ILE A 80 -63.37 -5.13 27.37
C ILE A 80 -64.01 -6.42 26.82
N HIS A 81 -64.86 -7.08 27.60
CA HIS A 81 -65.66 -8.22 27.14
C HIS A 81 -66.69 -7.77 26.08
N PRO A 82 -67.09 -8.64 25.14
CA PRO A 82 -68.23 -8.38 24.26
C PRO A 82 -69.56 -8.27 25.04
N ASP A 83 -70.46 -7.37 24.65
CA ASP A 83 -71.72 -7.11 25.38
C ASP A 83 -72.62 -8.35 25.50
N TRP A 84 -72.62 -9.21 24.47
CA TRP A 84 -73.36 -10.48 24.48
C TRP A 84 -72.89 -11.43 25.58
N LEU A 85 -71.62 -11.34 26.00
CA LEU A 85 -71.05 -12.20 27.04
C LEU A 85 -71.65 -11.86 28.40
N HIS A 86 -71.84 -10.58 28.71
CA HIS A 86 -72.49 -10.14 29.95
C HIS A 86 -73.95 -10.62 30.03
N LYS A 87 -74.67 -10.71 28.91
CA LYS A 87 -75.97 -11.37 28.87
C LYS A 87 -75.83 -12.88 29.14
N LYS A 88 -74.98 -13.58 28.37
CA LYS A 88 -74.79 -15.03 28.46
C LYS A 88 -74.27 -15.52 29.83
N VAL A 89 -73.53 -14.69 30.57
CA VAL A 89 -73.10 -14.97 31.96
C VAL A 89 -74.27 -14.81 32.94
N ARG A 90 -75.07 -13.73 32.84
CA ARG A 90 -76.29 -13.56 33.66
C ARG A 90 -77.28 -14.70 33.43
N ASP A 91 -77.53 -15.05 32.16
CA ASP A 91 -78.40 -16.17 31.77
C ASP A 91 -77.90 -17.54 32.30
N LYS A 92 -76.60 -17.66 32.62
CA LYS A 92 -75.99 -18.86 33.21
C LYS A 92 -76.17 -18.90 34.74
N ASP A 93 -76.16 -17.74 35.38
CA ASP A 93 -76.21 -17.56 36.84
C ASP A 93 -77.63 -17.34 37.40
N ASP A 94 -78.62 -17.14 36.54
CA ASP A 94 -80.03 -17.19 36.93
C ASP A 94 -80.39 -18.60 37.44
N ARG A 95 -81.03 -18.63 38.62
CA ARG A 95 -81.45 -19.85 39.32
C ARG A 95 -82.81 -20.36 38.80
N PHE A 96 -83.63 -19.51 38.18
CA PHE A 96 -85.00 -19.82 37.78
C PHE A 96 -85.13 -20.14 36.29
N ARG A 97 -84.40 -21.17 35.84
CA ARG A 97 -84.37 -21.58 34.44
C ARG A 97 -85.71 -22.19 33.98
N GLN A 98 -86.46 -21.43 33.20
CA GLN A 98 -87.55 -21.96 32.38
C GLN A 98 -86.93 -22.81 31.24
N LYS A 99 -87.23 -24.12 31.20
CA LYS A 99 -86.77 -25.00 30.12
C LYS A 99 -87.35 -24.54 28.77
N LYS A 100 -86.55 -24.61 27.70
CA LYS A 100 -87.03 -24.27 26.36
C LYS A 100 -87.92 -25.37 25.82
N LEU A 101 -89.01 -24.99 25.15
CA LEU A 101 -90.05 -25.92 24.68
C LEU A 101 -89.55 -26.97 23.68
N HIS A 102 -88.42 -26.75 22.99
CA HIS A 102 -87.79 -27.77 22.14
C HIS A 102 -87.12 -28.91 22.92
N ASP A 103 -86.58 -28.66 24.12
CA ASP A 103 -86.01 -29.72 24.97
C ASP A 103 -87.10 -30.64 25.56
N MET A 104 -88.37 -30.31 25.36
CA MET A 104 -89.54 -31.15 25.71
C MET A 104 -90.02 -32.02 24.54
N PHE A 105 -89.46 -31.85 23.34
CA PHE A 105 -89.87 -32.56 22.12
C PHE A 105 -88.67 -33.18 21.37
N GLY A 106 -87.70 -33.72 22.11
CA GLY A 106 -86.75 -34.68 21.56
C GLY A 106 -87.45 -35.98 21.14
N PRO A 107 -87.07 -36.61 20.01
CA PRO A 107 -87.74 -37.81 19.53
C PRO A 107 -87.46 -39.02 20.44
N ILE A 108 -88.51 -39.58 21.04
CA ILE A 108 -88.45 -40.84 21.77
C ILE A 108 -88.30 -41.98 20.75
N GLY A 109 -87.32 -42.87 20.96
CA GLY A 109 -87.06 -44.01 20.07
C GLY A 109 -88.19 -45.03 20.05
N ASN A 110 -88.21 -45.87 19.01
CA ASN A 110 -89.21 -46.93 18.85
C ASN A 110 -89.27 -47.87 20.06
N GLY A 111 -90.49 -48.25 20.45
CA GLY A 111 -90.76 -48.96 21.70
C GLY A 111 -90.35 -50.44 21.72
N GLY A 112 -90.21 -50.96 22.94
CA GLY A 112 -89.91 -52.37 23.22
C GLY A 112 -90.40 -52.80 24.60
N THR A 113 -91.67 -53.20 24.66
CA THR A 113 -92.35 -54.15 25.58
C THR A 113 -92.10 -54.10 27.11
N MET A 114 -93.18 -54.33 27.87
CA MET A 114 -93.29 -54.28 29.33
C MET A 114 -92.36 -55.26 30.09
N GLN A 115 -91.94 -54.88 31.31
CA GLN A 115 -92.23 -55.64 32.55
C GLN A 115 -92.03 -54.79 33.83
N ASN A 116 -92.37 -55.37 35.01
CA ASN A 116 -92.64 -54.67 36.26
C ASN A 116 -91.46 -54.58 37.25
N HIS A 117 -91.53 -53.58 38.14
CA HIS A 117 -91.00 -53.48 39.51
C HIS A 117 -89.92 -54.49 40.01
N ALA A 118 -88.75 -53.98 40.42
CA ALA A 118 -88.30 -53.88 41.84
C ALA A 118 -86.77 -53.64 41.97
N SER A 119 -86.31 -53.18 43.16
CA SER A 119 -84.90 -52.92 43.57
C SER A 119 -84.14 -51.87 42.72
N VAL A 120 -83.56 -50.79 43.27
CA VAL A 120 -82.55 -50.58 44.36
C VAL A 120 -81.10 -50.52 43.80
N ASP A 121 -80.42 -49.43 44.20
CA ASP A 121 -78.98 -49.12 44.20
C ASP A 121 -78.19 -48.70 42.93
N SER A 122 -77.52 -47.54 43.11
CA SER A 122 -76.12 -47.21 42.78
C SER A 122 -75.68 -46.86 41.34
N ASN A 123 -75.26 -45.59 41.21
CA ASN A 123 -74.26 -45.05 40.25
C ASN A 123 -74.68 -45.05 38.75
N HIS A 124 -74.06 -44.31 37.83
CA HIS A 124 -72.96 -43.34 37.89
C HIS A 124 -73.49 -41.95 37.40
N GLU A 125 -72.81 -40.92 36.90
CA GLU A 125 -71.62 -40.78 36.03
C GLU A 125 -70.97 -39.39 36.19
N LEU A 126 -69.67 -39.30 35.89
CA LEU A 126 -69.01 -38.06 35.47
C LEU A 126 -68.53 -38.28 34.04
N HIS A 127 -69.03 -37.49 33.09
CA HIS A 127 -68.66 -37.59 31.68
C HIS A 127 -67.77 -36.40 31.28
N GLU A 128 -66.70 -36.67 30.53
CA GLU A 128 -65.76 -35.64 30.09
C GLU A 128 -66.37 -34.70 29.03
N MET A 129 -65.89 -33.46 29.00
CA MET A 129 -66.33 -32.47 28.01
C MET A 129 -65.52 -32.58 26.72
N ILE A 130 -66.09 -33.19 25.69
CA ILE A 130 -65.62 -33.03 24.31
C ILE A 130 -65.92 -31.57 23.87
N ILE A 131 -64.88 -30.79 23.61
CA ILE A 131 -65.01 -29.39 23.19
C ILE A 131 -65.13 -29.35 21.66
N GLY A 132 -66.34 -29.07 21.16
CA GLY A 132 -66.60 -28.75 19.76
C GLY A 132 -66.24 -27.30 19.40
N ASP A 133 -66.01 -27.06 18.10
CA ASP A 133 -65.60 -25.75 17.57
C ASP A 133 -66.68 -24.65 17.75
N MET A 134 -66.26 -23.38 17.76
CA MET A 134 -67.05 -22.24 18.23
C MET A 134 -67.32 -21.15 17.16
N GLU A 135 -66.93 -21.37 15.90
CA GLU A 135 -67.12 -20.39 14.81
C GLU A 135 -68.53 -20.45 14.18
N ASP A 136 -69.20 -21.61 14.17
CA ASP A 136 -70.46 -21.85 13.40
C ASP A 136 -71.74 -21.17 13.95
N ILE A 137 -71.68 -20.55 15.14
CA ILE A 137 -72.89 -20.12 15.87
C ILE A 137 -73.37 -18.70 15.48
N MET A 138 -72.57 -17.89 14.78
CA MET A 138 -72.85 -16.46 14.54
C MET A 138 -73.62 -16.10 13.25
N ASN A 139 -73.99 -17.07 12.39
CA ASN A 139 -74.59 -16.81 11.08
C ASN A 139 -76.12 -17.09 10.98
N LYS A 140 -76.90 -16.68 11.98
CA LYS A 140 -78.37 -16.66 11.93
C LYS A 140 -78.94 -15.39 12.58
N GLU A 141 -80.12 -14.96 12.09
CA GLU A 141 -80.77 -13.65 12.34
C GLU A 141 -80.04 -12.49 11.61
N HIS A 142 -80.63 -11.76 10.65
CA HIS A 142 -82.04 -11.64 10.23
C HIS A 142 -82.25 -11.86 8.71
N HIS A 143 -83.30 -12.60 8.35
CA HIS A 143 -83.95 -12.50 7.03
C HIS A 143 -85.47 -12.68 7.15
N SER A 144 -86.22 -11.60 7.02
CA SER A 144 -87.66 -11.64 6.71
C SER A 144 -87.85 -11.66 5.20
N SER A 145 -88.56 -12.66 4.69
CA SER A 145 -88.64 -12.94 3.24
C SER A 145 -89.72 -12.13 2.51
N THR A 146 -89.31 -11.35 1.51
CA THR A 146 -90.18 -10.94 0.39
C THR A 146 -89.38 -11.00 -0.93
N VAL A 147 -90.06 -11.20 -2.05
CA VAL A 147 -89.44 -11.65 -3.32
C VAL A 147 -88.83 -10.51 -4.14
N GLY A 148 -87.65 -10.76 -4.72
CA GLY A 148 -87.02 -9.91 -5.76
C GLY A 148 -86.12 -10.76 -6.69
N PRO A 149 -85.93 -10.36 -7.96
CA PRO A 149 -85.25 -11.19 -8.97
C PRO A 149 -83.71 -11.24 -8.82
N ARG A 150 -83.11 -12.36 -9.24
CA ARG A 150 -81.65 -12.61 -9.17
C ARG A 150 -80.94 -12.15 -10.46
N PRO A 151 -79.81 -11.41 -10.37
CA PRO A 151 -78.86 -11.29 -11.48
C PRO A 151 -77.88 -12.48 -11.51
N THR A 152 -77.48 -12.90 -12.72
CA THR A 152 -76.69 -14.14 -12.94
C THR A 152 -75.18 -13.89 -12.89
N VAL A 153 -74.46 -14.61 -12.02
CA VAL A 153 -72.98 -14.70 -12.08
C VAL A 153 -72.59 -15.61 -13.25
N ARG A 154 -71.83 -15.08 -14.23
CA ARG A 154 -71.27 -15.88 -15.34
C ARG A 154 -69.83 -16.31 -15.04
N SER A 155 -69.66 -17.56 -14.60
CA SER A 155 -68.40 -18.28 -14.72
C SER A 155 -68.33 -18.98 -16.09
N TYR A 156 -67.29 -18.70 -16.89
CA TYR A 156 -67.01 -19.49 -18.09
C TYR A 156 -65.93 -20.53 -17.80
N ALA A 157 -66.35 -21.80 -17.68
CA ALA A 157 -65.48 -22.96 -17.74
C ALA A 157 -65.27 -23.37 -19.21
N ALA A 158 -64.18 -24.09 -19.49
CA ALA A 158 -63.85 -24.57 -20.83
C ALA A 158 -64.29 -26.02 -21.06
N ASN A 159 -64.89 -26.28 -22.23
CA ASN A 159 -64.91 -27.56 -22.96
C ASN A 159 -65.54 -27.30 -24.35
N LYS A 160 -65.08 -27.94 -25.45
CA LYS A 160 -65.50 -29.25 -25.98
C LYS A 160 -67.03 -29.36 -26.16
N GLU A 161 -67.58 -29.82 -27.30
CA GLU A 161 -66.98 -30.64 -28.38
C GLU A 161 -67.76 -30.62 -29.72
N ASN A 162 -67.03 -30.87 -30.83
CA ASN A 162 -67.41 -31.66 -32.02
C ASN A 162 -68.56 -31.26 -33.00
N LEU A 163 -68.51 -31.95 -34.17
CA LEU A 163 -69.45 -32.04 -35.31
C LEU A 163 -69.45 -30.82 -36.27
N LEU A 164 -69.42 -30.91 -37.61
CA LEU A 164 -69.22 -31.97 -38.64
C LEU A 164 -68.94 -31.22 -39.99
N ALA A 165 -68.35 -31.72 -41.09
CA ALA A 165 -67.75 -33.00 -41.51
C ALA A 165 -66.83 -32.80 -42.77
N ASN A 166 -66.44 -33.91 -43.43
CA ASN A 166 -66.11 -34.06 -44.86
C ASN A 166 -64.84 -33.44 -45.50
N ALA A 167 -63.79 -34.27 -45.50
CA ALA A 167 -63.19 -34.90 -46.71
C ALA A 167 -61.96 -34.30 -47.44
N SER A 168 -61.08 -35.24 -47.82
CA SER A 168 -60.05 -35.22 -48.89
C SER A 168 -58.87 -34.23 -48.84
N SER A 169 -57.68 -34.81 -48.62
CA SER A 169 -56.35 -34.41 -49.14
C SER A 169 -56.26 -34.56 -50.69
N PRO A 170 -55.18 -34.14 -51.41
CA PRO A 170 -53.85 -33.72 -50.91
C PRO A 170 -53.18 -32.49 -51.59
N CYS A 171 -52.05 -32.07 -51.01
CA CYS A 171 -50.82 -31.53 -51.64
C CYS A 171 -50.88 -30.94 -53.08
N SER A 172 -50.47 -29.67 -53.26
CA SER A 172 -49.12 -29.35 -53.83
C SER A 172 -48.83 -27.86 -54.13
N LYS A 173 -47.52 -27.53 -54.07
CA LYS A 173 -46.73 -26.64 -54.96
C LYS A 173 -47.18 -25.20 -55.32
N THR A 174 -46.35 -24.26 -54.85
CA THR A 174 -45.67 -23.16 -55.61
C THR A 174 -46.43 -22.08 -56.40
N LEU A 175 -45.97 -20.83 -56.22
CA LEU A 175 -45.90 -19.72 -57.21
C LEU A 175 -47.24 -19.13 -57.69
N ASP A 176 -47.37 -17.84 -58.03
CA ASP A 176 -46.54 -16.63 -57.79
C ASP A 176 -47.47 -15.40 -57.85
N ARG A 177 -46.95 -14.21 -57.49
CA ARG A 177 -47.29 -12.88 -58.06
C ARG A 177 -48.75 -12.33 -58.16
N GLN A 178 -48.86 -11.05 -57.74
CA GLN A 178 -49.64 -9.95 -58.38
C GLN A 178 -51.20 -10.03 -58.30
N GLN A 179 -51.96 -8.93 -58.19
CA GLN A 179 -51.68 -7.52 -57.83
C GLN A 179 -53.00 -6.83 -57.39
N GLN A 180 -52.91 -5.78 -56.55
CA GLN A 180 -53.80 -4.59 -56.46
C GLN A 180 -55.35 -4.79 -56.32
N GLU A 181 -55.96 -4.31 -55.22
CA GLU A 181 -56.78 -3.07 -55.16
C GLU A 181 -58.30 -3.35 -55.29
N ASP A 182 -59.24 -2.61 -54.69
CA ASP A 182 -59.14 -1.49 -53.72
C ASP A 182 -60.37 -1.40 -52.77
N GLY A 183 -60.18 -0.74 -51.61
CA GLY A 183 -61.23 -0.09 -50.79
C GLY A 183 -62.36 -0.93 -50.14
N ALA A 184 -63.24 -0.36 -49.30
CA ALA A 184 -63.10 0.81 -48.41
C ALA A 184 -64.24 0.90 -47.35
N HIS A 185 -63.89 1.38 -46.14
CA HIS A 185 -64.73 2.09 -45.14
C HIS A 185 -65.88 1.39 -44.35
N GLY A 186 -65.99 1.76 -43.06
CA GLY A 186 -67.00 1.31 -42.08
C GLY A 186 -66.39 1.08 -40.68
N LYS A 187 -66.08 2.05 -39.79
CA LYS A 187 -66.84 3.21 -39.25
C LYS A 187 -68.14 2.76 -38.54
N HIS A 188 -68.47 3.09 -37.28
CA HIS A 188 -68.00 4.13 -36.31
C HIS A 188 -68.27 3.74 -34.82
N GLN A 189 -67.35 4.09 -33.88
CA GLN A 189 -67.55 4.75 -32.54
C GLN A 189 -68.59 4.23 -31.49
N PRO A 190 -68.70 4.77 -30.23
CA PRO A 190 -68.10 5.94 -29.53
C PRO A 190 -67.03 5.56 -28.46
N LEU A 191 -66.18 6.42 -27.84
CA LEU A 191 -66.26 7.79 -27.28
C LEU A 191 -67.12 7.89 -25.99
N LEU A 192 -66.74 8.60 -24.90
CA LEU A 192 -65.80 9.73 -24.69
C LEU A 192 -64.80 9.53 -23.51
N SER A 193 -63.88 10.49 -23.33
CA SER A 193 -62.85 10.64 -22.28
C SER A 193 -63.13 11.85 -21.34
N PRO A 194 -62.23 12.28 -20.41
CA PRO A 194 -60.95 13.00 -20.71
C PRO A 194 -59.69 12.27 -20.17
N MET A 195 -58.51 12.29 -20.82
CA MET A 195 -57.52 13.39 -20.96
C MET A 195 -56.74 13.64 -19.65
N GLU A 196 -55.39 13.63 -19.57
CA GLU A 196 -54.38 14.11 -20.53
C GLU A 196 -53.23 13.13 -20.90
N ASN A 197 -52.76 13.27 -22.16
CA ASN A 197 -51.36 13.23 -22.60
C ASN A 197 -50.45 12.02 -22.24
N LEU A 198 -50.75 10.86 -22.82
CA LEU A 198 -49.74 9.88 -23.22
C LEU A 198 -49.74 9.76 -24.75
N ILE A 199 -48.61 10.11 -25.39
CA ILE A 199 -48.44 9.92 -26.84
C ILE A 199 -48.21 8.43 -27.11
N SER A 200 -49.23 7.77 -27.68
CA SER A 200 -49.13 6.41 -28.21
C SER A 200 -48.10 6.38 -29.34
N THR A 201 -46.93 5.78 -29.10
CA THR A 201 -46.06 5.36 -30.21
C THR A 201 -46.64 4.08 -30.79
N ASP A 202 -47.44 4.22 -31.86
CA ASP A 202 -47.84 3.10 -32.69
C ASP A 202 -46.61 2.33 -33.21
N SER A 203 -46.85 1.12 -33.70
CA SER A 203 -45.81 0.29 -34.31
C SER A 203 -45.37 0.86 -35.66
N ILE A 204 -44.51 1.88 -35.63
CA ILE A 204 -43.76 2.38 -36.80
C ILE A 204 -43.18 1.17 -37.53
N ASP A 205 -43.50 1.00 -38.81
CA ASP A 205 -42.93 -0.11 -39.57
C ASP A 205 -41.46 0.18 -39.87
N ARG A 206 -40.60 -0.81 -39.59
CA ARG A 206 -39.15 -0.79 -39.83
C ARG A 206 -38.82 -0.46 -41.28
N ASN A 207 -39.71 -0.82 -42.21
CA ASN A 207 -39.51 -0.68 -43.64
C ASN A 207 -40.01 0.68 -44.20
N VAL A 208 -40.70 1.49 -43.39
CA VAL A 208 -41.27 2.80 -43.81
C VAL A 208 -40.53 3.96 -43.14
N ASP A 209 -40.28 3.90 -41.83
CA ASP A 209 -39.35 4.80 -41.14
C ASP A 209 -38.42 4.02 -40.22
N TYR A 210 -37.25 3.67 -40.75
CA TYR A 210 -36.21 2.99 -40.01
C TYR A 210 -35.66 3.85 -38.85
N GLN A 211 -35.60 5.18 -38.98
CA GLN A 211 -35.02 6.03 -37.94
C GLN A 211 -35.99 6.21 -36.76
N GLY A 212 -37.27 6.52 -37.02
CA GLY A 212 -38.31 6.58 -35.99
C GLY A 212 -38.51 5.24 -35.29
N TRP A 213 -38.51 4.12 -36.03
CA TRP A 213 -38.51 2.78 -35.45
C TRP A 213 -37.29 2.54 -34.56
N LEU A 214 -36.08 2.86 -35.06
CA LEU A 214 -34.84 2.66 -34.32
C LEU A 214 -34.81 3.49 -33.04
N ASP A 215 -35.33 4.71 -33.04
CA ASP A 215 -35.40 5.56 -31.86
C ASP A 215 -36.48 5.12 -30.87
N ALA A 216 -37.64 4.67 -31.33
CA ALA A 216 -38.63 4.01 -30.48
C ALA A 216 -38.05 2.73 -29.82
N LYS A 217 -37.29 1.92 -30.57
CA LYS A 217 -36.58 0.75 -30.04
C LYS A 217 -35.46 1.15 -29.08
N LYS A 218 -34.62 2.16 -29.38
CA LYS A 218 -33.60 2.70 -28.46
C LYS A 218 -34.20 3.14 -27.13
N ARG A 219 -35.33 3.88 -27.14
CA ARG A 219 -36.07 4.24 -25.93
C ARG A 219 -36.50 2.99 -25.16
N LYS A 220 -37.20 2.05 -25.80
CA LYS A 220 -37.63 0.78 -25.17
C LYS A 220 -36.46 -0.06 -24.63
N TRP A 221 -35.30 -0.07 -25.29
CA TRP A 221 -34.08 -0.74 -24.83
C TRP A 221 -33.35 0.01 -23.71
N LYS A 222 -33.47 1.34 -23.62
CA LYS A 222 -33.02 2.13 -22.45
C LYS A 222 -33.87 1.75 -21.24
N ASP A 223 -35.19 1.86 -21.37
CA ASP A 223 -36.19 1.45 -20.37
C ASP A 223 -36.02 0.01 -19.87
N THR A 224 -35.70 -0.91 -20.78
CA THR A 224 -35.47 -2.33 -20.45
C THR A 224 -34.13 -2.54 -19.73
N ARG A 225 -33.07 -1.82 -20.12
CA ARG A 225 -31.79 -1.83 -19.39
C ARG A 225 -31.92 -1.18 -18.02
N GLU A 226 -32.66 -0.10 -17.87
CA GLU A 226 -32.92 0.52 -16.57
C GLU A 226 -33.73 -0.41 -15.66
N ARG A 227 -34.79 -1.05 -16.16
CA ARG A 227 -35.52 -2.07 -15.39
C ARG A 227 -34.62 -3.26 -15.00
N LYS A 228 -33.71 -3.71 -15.88
CA LYS A 228 -32.72 -4.75 -15.53
C LYS A 228 -31.67 -4.27 -14.52
N LYS A 229 -31.18 -3.01 -14.58
CA LYS A 229 -30.26 -2.44 -13.59
C LYS A 229 -30.93 -2.28 -12.22
N ARG A 230 -32.17 -1.76 -12.18
CA ARG A 230 -32.98 -1.66 -10.96
C ARG A 230 -33.24 -3.05 -10.33
N ARG A 231 -33.54 -4.07 -11.13
CA ARG A 231 -33.69 -5.46 -10.64
C ARG A 231 -32.39 -6.06 -10.08
N ARG A 232 -31.21 -5.72 -10.64
CA ARG A 232 -29.92 -6.19 -10.09
C ARG A 232 -29.54 -5.50 -8.77
N LEU A 233 -29.95 -4.26 -8.57
CA LEU A 233 -29.71 -3.52 -7.32
C LEU A 233 -30.58 -4.01 -6.15
N GLY A 234 -31.75 -4.60 -6.44
CA GLY A 234 -32.65 -5.19 -5.43
C GLY A 234 -32.67 -6.73 -5.45
N ALA A 235 -31.56 -7.38 -5.82
CA ALA A 235 -31.44 -8.84 -5.90
C ALA A 235 -30.01 -9.33 -5.63
N MET A 236 -29.39 -8.80 -4.56
CA MET A 236 -28.15 -9.36 -3.99
C MET A 236 -28.42 -10.42 -2.90
N ASP A 237 -29.69 -10.71 -2.63
CA ASP A 237 -30.12 -11.80 -1.76
C ASP A 237 -31.06 -12.75 -2.53
N GLY A 238 -30.91 -14.06 -2.31
CA GLY A 238 -31.72 -15.12 -2.93
C GLY A 238 -31.01 -15.97 -4.00
N SER A 239 -30.89 -17.28 -3.72
CA SER A 239 -30.12 -18.24 -4.53
C SER A 239 -30.87 -18.88 -5.70
N SER A 240 -30.21 -18.90 -6.87
CA SER A 240 -30.25 -19.95 -7.91
C SER A 240 -31.55 -20.72 -8.24
N GLN A 241 -31.99 -20.61 -9.50
CA GLN A 241 -32.56 -21.75 -10.25
C GLN A 241 -31.94 -21.84 -11.65
N PHE A 242 -31.52 -23.06 -12.04
CA PHE A 242 -30.95 -23.38 -13.35
C PHE A 242 -32.07 -23.76 -14.33
N VAL A 243 -31.99 -23.25 -15.57
CA VAL A 243 -32.56 -23.90 -16.76
C VAL A 243 -31.53 -23.76 -17.89
N ALA A 244 -31.10 -24.88 -18.44
CA ALA A 244 -30.14 -24.92 -19.55
C ALA A 244 -30.87 -25.06 -20.89
N MET A 245 -30.40 -24.34 -21.92
CA MET A 245 -30.75 -24.62 -23.31
C MET A 245 -29.62 -24.17 -24.22
N ALA A 246 -29.10 -25.07 -25.05
CA ALA A 246 -28.01 -24.80 -25.99
C ALA A 246 -28.55 -24.44 -27.39
N GLY A 247 -27.88 -23.54 -28.09
CA GLY A 247 -28.26 -23.10 -29.44
C GLY A 247 -27.24 -22.13 -30.04
N ASN A 248 -26.90 -22.33 -31.32
CA ASN A 248 -25.73 -21.73 -31.97
C ASN A 248 -25.88 -20.26 -32.41
N HIS A 249 -24.70 -19.60 -32.44
CA HIS A 249 -24.23 -18.55 -33.37
C HIS A 249 -24.84 -17.12 -33.39
N GLU A 250 -23.88 -16.19 -33.28
CA GLU A 250 -23.71 -14.92 -34.01
C GLU A 250 -24.52 -13.64 -33.71
N SER A 251 -23.79 -12.54 -33.88
CA SER A 251 -24.21 -11.14 -34.04
C SER A 251 -25.16 -10.52 -33.00
N MET A 252 -24.59 -9.90 -31.95
CA MET A 252 -24.44 -8.44 -31.91
C MET A 252 -23.75 -7.97 -30.61
N THR A 253 -22.77 -7.06 -30.73
CA THR A 253 -22.08 -6.44 -29.59
C THR A 253 -22.83 -5.21 -29.07
N SER A 254 -23.04 -5.12 -27.75
CA SER A 254 -23.49 -3.87 -27.10
C SER A 254 -23.11 -3.80 -25.62
N ASN A 255 -21.93 -3.25 -25.33
CA ASN A 255 -21.42 -3.06 -23.97
C ASN A 255 -22.20 -1.98 -23.20
N LYS A 256 -22.59 -2.28 -21.95
CA LYS A 256 -22.60 -1.35 -20.78
C LYS A 256 -22.37 -2.19 -19.51
N HIS A 257 -21.18 -2.14 -18.91
CA HIS A 257 -20.71 -1.12 -17.96
C HIS A 257 -21.44 -1.15 -16.60
N ASN A 258 -20.67 -1.60 -15.59
CA ASN A 258 -20.72 -1.23 -14.18
C ASN A 258 -19.38 -1.77 -13.60
N ILE A 259 -18.54 -0.94 -13.01
CA ILE A 259 -17.39 -1.36 -12.18
C ILE A 259 -17.57 -0.67 -10.83
N ALA A 260 -17.54 -1.43 -9.75
CA ALA A 260 -17.54 -0.88 -8.39
C ALA A 260 -16.15 -0.29 -8.10
N LYS A 261 -16.09 0.93 -7.57
CA LYS A 261 -14.83 1.55 -7.17
C LYS A 261 -14.50 1.13 -5.74
N ASN A 262 -13.66 0.12 -5.57
CA ASN A 262 -12.67 -0.06 -4.48
C ASN A 262 -11.90 -1.39 -4.67
N GLY A 263 -10.66 -1.48 -4.17
CA GLY A 263 -9.96 -2.76 -3.93
C GLY A 263 -9.44 -3.59 -5.13
N ALA A 264 -9.63 -3.15 -6.37
CA ALA A 264 -9.32 -3.98 -7.55
C ALA A 264 -7.81 -4.13 -7.86
N VAL A 265 -7.20 -5.25 -7.45
CA VAL A 265 -5.91 -5.73 -7.98
C VAL A 265 -6.10 -6.18 -9.44
N SER A 266 -5.29 -5.66 -10.38
CA SER A 266 -5.56 -5.75 -11.82
C SER A 266 -4.80 -6.88 -12.55
N PHE A 267 -5.51 -7.96 -12.86
CA PHE A 267 -5.11 -8.96 -13.87
C PHE A 267 -5.75 -8.62 -15.25
N PHE A 268 -5.38 -9.22 -16.41
CA PHE A 268 -5.73 -8.74 -17.80
C PHE A 268 -6.61 -9.76 -18.59
N ARG A 269 -7.65 -9.42 -19.40
CA ARG A 269 -8.75 -10.31 -19.93
C ARG A 269 -8.53 -10.96 -21.36
N ARG A 270 -9.28 -11.94 -21.95
CA ARG A 270 -10.63 -12.58 -21.73
C ARG A 270 -10.89 -13.91 -22.53
N GLN A 271 -11.80 -14.77 -22.02
CA GLN A 271 -12.71 -15.77 -22.69
C GLN A 271 -12.21 -17.21 -23.04
N GLU A 272 -13.15 -18.16 -22.96
CA GLU A 272 -13.01 -19.63 -23.16
C GLU A 272 -12.48 -20.08 -24.54
N LEU A 273 -11.43 -20.92 -24.56
CA LEU A 273 -11.39 -22.23 -25.28
C LEU A 273 -10.04 -22.97 -25.19
N LEU A 274 -8.91 -22.27 -24.97
CA LEU A 274 -7.55 -22.83 -25.17
C LEU A 274 -6.79 -23.14 -23.87
N LEU A 275 -7.41 -23.85 -22.94
CA LEU A 275 -6.85 -24.25 -21.62
C LEU A 275 -5.65 -25.23 -21.66
N VAL A 276 -5.07 -25.51 -22.84
CA VAL A 276 -4.16 -26.65 -23.06
C VAL A 276 -2.76 -26.25 -23.55
N HIS A 277 -2.57 -25.14 -24.29
CA HIS A 277 -1.35 -24.99 -25.11
C HIS A 277 -0.69 -23.60 -25.26
N ASN A 278 -1.19 -22.50 -24.66
CA ASN A 278 -0.44 -21.24 -24.63
C ASN A 278 -0.85 -20.31 -23.48
N HIS A 279 0.06 -19.47 -23.01
CA HIS A 279 -0.07 -18.73 -21.75
C HIS A 279 -0.48 -17.26 -21.98
N TRP A 280 -1.68 -16.86 -21.53
CA TRP A 280 -1.96 -15.49 -21.07
C TRP A 280 -3.16 -15.49 -20.11
N GLN A 281 -3.20 -14.49 -19.23
CA GLN A 281 -4.04 -14.49 -18.01
C GLN A 281 -5.41 -13.83 -18.25
N VAL A 282 -6.27 -13.73 -17.20
CA VAL A 282 -7.65 -13.20 -17.31
C VAL A 282 -8.03 -12.19 -16.20
N GLN A 283 -8.54 -11.00 -16.57
CA GLN A 283 -9.07 -9.98 -15.65
C GLN A 283 -10.39 -10.40 -15.07
N HIS A 284 -10.36 -10.97 -13.88
CA HIS A 284 -11.54 -11.14 -13.06
C HIS A 284 -11.40 -10.23 -11.83
N SER A 285 -12.53 -9.76 -11.30
CA SER A 285 -12.55 -9.25 -9.94
C SER A 285 -12.26 -10.41 -8.99
N ILE A 286 -11.17 -10.32 -8.23
CA ILE A 286 -10.92 -11.21 -7.10
C ILE A 286 -11.59 -10.58 -5.88
N THR A 287 -12.52 -11.31 -5.25
CA THR A 287 -13.09 -10.92 -3.96
C THR A 287 -12.08 -11.27 -2.87
N VAL A 288 -11.60 -10.25 -2.18
CA VAL A 288 -10.60 -10.36 -1.11
C VAL A 288 -11.28 -9.97 0.20
N PRO A 289 -11.65 -10.95 1.05
CA PRO A 289 -12.31 -10.64 2.31
C PRO A 289 -11.35 -9.95 3.28
N ARG A 290 -11.92 -9.17 4.19
CA ARG A 290 -11.26 -8.63 5.37
C ARG A 290 -11.09 -9.77 6.37
N ILE A 291 -9.86 -10.02 6.79
CA ILE A 291 -9.50 -10.96 7.86
C ILE A 291 -8.85 -10.16 8.99
N PHE A 292 -9.31 -10.35 10.22
CA PHE A 292 -8.70 -9.79 11.42
C PHE A 292 -8.88 -10.76 12.60
N TYR A 293 -8.16 -10.53 13.69
CA TYR A 293 -8.21 -11.39 14.87
C TYR A 293 -8.61 -10.60 16.12
N LEU A 294 -9.50 -11.16 16.92
CA LEU A 294 -9.98 -10.60 18.17
C LEU A 294 -9.49 -11.48 19.32
N ASN A 295 -8.64 -10.95 20.20
CA ASN A 295 -8.15 -11.66 21.40
C ASN A 295 -8.95 -11.19 22.62
N SER A 296 -9.51 -12.12 23.38
CA SER A 296 -10.39 -11.81 24.52
C SER A 296 -10.18 -12.76 25.69
N LYS A 297 -10.17 -12.21 26.92
CA LYS A 297 -9.98 -12.95 28.18
C LYS A 297 -11.19 -13.82 28.48
N ALA A 298 -12.40 -13.26 28.34
CA ALA A 298 -13.66 -13.99 28.32
C ALA A 298 -14.01 -14.51 26.89
N PRO A 299 -14.75 -15.62 26.76
CA PRO A 299 -15.31 -16.06 25.48
C PRO A 299 -16.45 -15.11 25.05
N ILE A 300 -16.29 -14.45 23.90
CA ILE A 300 -17.26 -13.46 23.40
C ILE A 300 -18.52 -14.16 22.84
N THR A 301 -19.69 -13.74 23.31
CA THR A 301 -20.99 -14.23 22.83
C THR A 301 -21.44 -13.52 21.55
N GLU A 302 -21.59 -14.30 20.48
CA GLU A 302 -22.48 -14.11 19.32
C GLU A 302 -22.32 -12.87 18.41
N GLU A 303 -21.75 -11.74 18.84
CA GLU A 303 -21.75 -10.50 18.03
C GLU A 303 -20.91 -10.56 16.74
N PHE A 304 -19.84 -11.36 16.73
CA PHE A 304 -18.99 -11.59 15.55
C PHE A 304 -18.81 -13.11 15.32
N PRO A 305 -19.44 -13.71 14.31
CA PRO A 305 -19.26 -15.13 13.99
C PRO A 305 -17.87 -15.36 13.40
N GLY A 306 -16.96 -15.90 14.21
CA GLY A 306 -15.59 -16.21 13.84
C GLY A 306 -15.13 -17.59 14.30
N ARG A 307 -13.91 -17.97 13.92
CA ARG A 307 -13.32 -19.27 14.23
C ARG A 307 -12.27 -19.12 15.32
N HIS A 308 -12.34 -19.93 16.39
CA HIS A 308 -11.22 -20.05 17.33
C HIS A 308 -9.96 -20.58 16.65
N VAL A 309 -8.85 -19.85 16.81
CA VAL A 309 -7.54 -20.18 16.22
C VAL A 309 -6.44 -20.07 17.26
N ASN A 310 -5.37 -20.85 17.10
CA ASN A 310 -4.16 -20.69 17.89
C ASN A 310 -3.04 -20.14 16.99
N LYS A 311 -2.68 -18.87 17.22
CA LYS A 311 -1.62 -18.15 16.50
C LYS A 311 -0.76 -17.40 17.52
N ILE A 312 0.49 -17.13 17.16
CA ILE A 312 1.43 -16.37 17.98
C ILE A 312 1.15 -14.88 17.76
N LEU A 313 0.92 -14.13 18.84
CA LEU A 313 0.65 -12.69 18.80
C LEU A 313 1.95 -11.87 18.71
N PRO A 314 1.88 -10.62 18.22
CA PRO A 314 3.01 -9.69 18.24
C PRO A 314 3.57 -9.51 19.66
N ARG A 315 4.88 -9.27 19.76
CA ARG A 315 5.61 -9.06 21.04
C ARG A 315 5.35 -10.13 22.12
N GLY A 316 5.06 -11.37 21.72
CA GLY A 316 4.94 -12.50 22.65
C GLY A 316 3.70 -12.46 23.55
N LYS A 317 2.72 -11.58 23.26
CA LYS A 317 1.50 -11.42 24.05
C LYS A 317 0.74 -12.75 24.24
N PRO A 318 0.07 -12.95 25.40
CA PRO A 318 -0.67 -14.17 25.69
C PRO A 318 -1.89 -14.34 24.78
N ASN A 319 -1.98 -15.51 24.13
CA ASN A 319 -3.19 -15.94 23.43
C ASN A 319 -4.23 -16.40 24.48
N PHE A 320 -5.38 -15.72 24.53
CA PHE A 320 -6.53 -16.08 25.35
C PHE A 320 -7.57 -16.81 24.46
N ASN A 321 -8.75 -16.21 24.24
CA ASN A 321 -9.73 -16.68 23.27
C ASN A 321 -9.55 -15.91 21.96
N LEU A 322 -8.55 -16.30 21.17
CA LEU A 322 -8.29 -15.69 19.86
C LEU A 322 -9.27 -16.20 18.78
N ILE A 323 -9.99 -15.27 18.17
CA ILE A 323 -11.04 -15.53 17.17
C ILE A 323 -10.62 -14.90 15.83
N GLU A 324 -10.55 -15.70 14.77
CA GLU A 324 -10.37 -15.30 13.38
C GLU A 324 -11.72 -14.91 12.78
N VAL A 325 -11.88 -13.63 12.44
CA VAL A 325 -13.11 -13.07 11.85
C VAL A 325 -12.88 -12.77 10.37
N VAL A 326 -13.80 -13.21 9.52
CA VAL A 326 -13.73 -13.08 8.05
C VAL A 326 -15.02 -12.46 7.55
N ILE A 327 -14.96 -11.21 7.06
CA ILE A 327 -16.13 -10.43 6.60
C ILE A 327 -15.80 -9.65 5.31
N GLU A 328 -16.82 -9.07 4.69
CA GLU A 328 -16.61 -8.18 3.53
C GLU A 328 -16.15 -6.78 3.95
N GLU A 329 -15.35 -6.14 3.09
CA GLU A 329 -14.77 -4.81 3.36
C GLU A 329 -15.82 -3.72 3.58
N GLU A 330 -16.97 -3.81 2.92
CA GLU A 330 -18.09 -2.87 3.10
C GLU A 330 -18.77 -3.05 4.48
N GLN A 331 -18.83 -4.29 4.98
CA GLN A 331 -19.33 -4.60 6.32
C GLN A 331 -18.35 -4.12 7.39
N PHE A 332 -17.05 -4.42 7.25
CA PHE A 332 -15.99 -3.94 8.15
C PHE A 332 -16.00 -2.41 8.30
N ARG A 333 -16.22 -1.68 7.21
CA ARG A 333 -16.33 -0.21 7.25
C ARG A 333 -17.58 0.27 7.98
N ALA A 334 -18.73 -0.37 7.76
CA ALA A 334 -19.98 -0.07 8.48
C ALA A 334 -19.86 -0.37 9.99
N GLU A 335 -19.15 -1.44 10.35
CA GLU A 335 -18.99 -1.93 11.72
C GLU A 335 -17.75 -1.40 12.45
N SER A 336 -16.95 -0.55 11.80
CA SER A 336 -15.80 0.16 12.39
C SER A 336 -16.08 0.78 13.76
N ARG A 337 -17.29 1.31 13.98
CA ARG A 337 -17.74 1.86 15.27
C ARG A 337 -17.99 0.80 16.35
N LYS A 338 -18.38 -0.43 15.98
CA LYS A 338 -18.48 -1.57 16.90
C LYS A 338 -17.07 -2.03 17.33
N LEU A 339 -16.15 -2.15 16.37
CA LEU A 339 -14.77 -2.56 16.64
C LEU A 339 -14.06 -1.56 17.57
N ALA A 340 -14.29 -0.26 17.38
CA ALA A 340 -13.81 0.78 18.29
C ALA A 340 -14.45 0.72 19.70
N ALA A 341 -15.68 0.19 19.83
CA ALA A 341 -16.30 -0.04 21.13
C ALA A 341 -15.76 -1.31 21.82
N LEU A 342 -15.49 -2.38 21.06
CA LEU A 342 -14.82 -3.59 21.58
C LEU A 342 -13.41 -3.28 22.10
N LEU A 343 -12.65 -2.39 21.46
CA LEU A 343 -11.35 -1.93 21.97
C LEU A 343 -11.43 -1.11 23.27
N ALA A 344 -12.63 -0.74 23.73
CA ALA A 344 -12.87 -0.11 25.02
C ALA A 344 -13.39 -1.08 26.10
N ASP A 345 -13.60 -2.35 25.77
CA ASP A 345 -14.02 -3.38 26.71
C ASP A 345 -12.79 -3.98 27.43
N PRO A 346 -12.73 -3.99 28.78
CA PRO A 346 -11.58 -4.53 29.51
C PRO A 346 -11.40 -6.06 29.37
N GLU A 347 -12.39 -6.82 28.90
CA GLU A 347 -12.24 -8.25 28.60
C GLU A 347 -11.53 -8.49 27.25
N VAL A 348 -11.66 -7.57 26.31
CA VAL A 348 -10.89 -7.58 25.06
C VAL A 348 -9.43 -7.21 25.36
N GLU A 349 -8.50 -7.98 24.80
CA GLU A 349 -7.07 -7.70 24.89
C GLU A 349 -6.60 -6.89 23.68
N GLY A 350 -7.14 -7.19 22.49
CA GLY A 350 -6.86 -6.41 21.29
C GLY A 350 -7.47 -6.95 20.00
N ILE A 351 -7.44 -6.12 18.96
CA ILE A 351 -7.87 -6.44 17.59
C ILE A 351 -6.68 -6.29 16.64
N TYR A 352 -6.27 -7.38 15.98
CA TYR A 352 -5.03 -7.50 15.20
C TYR A 352 -5.28 -7.75 13.71
N GLU A 353 -4.31 -7.37 12.86
CA GLU A 353 -4.39 -7.34 11.39
C GLU A 353 -5.51 -6.43 10.84
N ALA A 354 -6.13 -5.60 11.69
CA ALA A 354 -7.19 -4.67 11.28
C ALA A 354 -6.68 -3.62 10.28
N LYS A 355 -5.41 -3.20 10.42
CA LYS A 355 -4.73 -2.27 9.48
C LYS A 355 -4.32 -2.90 8.14
N VAL A 356 -4.26 -4.24 8.01
CA VAL A 356 -3.72 -4.91 6.80
C VAL A 356 -4.53 -4.53 5.56
N ARG A 357 -3.86 -4.03 4.51
CA ARG A 357 -4.56 -3.68 3.27
C ARG A 357 -4.87 -4.92 2.43
N LEU A 358 -6.04 -4.91 1.77
CA LEU A 358 -6.53 -6.03 0.97
C LEU A 358 -5.65 -6.34 -0.25
N ASP A 359 -5.14 -5.30 -0.92
CA ASP A 359 -4.21 -5.45 -2.04
C ASP A 359 -2.89 -6.11 -1.60
N PHE A 360 -2.34 -5.69 -0.46
CA PHE A 360 -1.17 -6.31 0.14
C PHE A 360 -1.43 -7.76 0.60
N ASN A 361 -2.58 -8.03 1.25
CA ASN A 361 -2.99 -9.37 1.68
C ASN A 361 -3.07 -10.34 0.49
N ALA A 362 -3.66 -9.91 -0.62
CA ALA A 362 -3.74 -10.71 -1.85
C ALA A 362 -2.35 -10.98 -2.46
N VAL A 363 -1.43 -10.00 -2.46
CA VAL A 363 -0.04 -10.19 -2.93
C VAL A 363 0.72 -11.18 -2.04
N ILE A 364 0.54 -11.13 -0.72
CA ILE A 364 1.13 -12.11 0.21
C ILE A 364 0.63 -13.53 -0.12
N GLN A 365 -0.68 -13.72 -0.26
CA GLN A 365 -1.32 -15.04 -0.41
C GLN A 365 -1.24 -15.66 -1.82
N LEU A 366 -1.20 -14.86 -2.89
CA LEU A 366 -1.22 -15.34 -4.28
C LEU A 366 0.14 -15.22 -5.00
N GLY A 367 0.95 -14.25 -4.60
CA GLY A 367 2.18 -13.89 -5.31
C GLY A 367 1.97 -13.49 -6.77
N CYS A 368 2.98 -13.74 -7.61
CA CYS A 368 2.95 -13.40 -9.05
C CYS A 368 2.28 -14.47 -9.94
N VAL A 369 2.19 -15.72 -9.48
CA VAL A 369 1.60 -16.85 -10.20
C VAL A 369 0.71 -17.64 -9.26
N CYS A 370 -0.53 -17.89 -9.67
CA CYS A 370 -1.47 -18.69 -8.91
C CYS A 370 -2.09 -19.81 -9.77
N ARG A 371 -2.47 -20.90 -9.10
CA ARG A 371 -3.19 -22.04 -9.67
C ARG A 371 -4.62 -22.05 -9.14
N VAL A 372 -5.59 -22.12 -10.04
CA VAL A 372 -7.01 -22.32 -9.71
C VAL A 372 -7.22 -23.72 -9.14
N ASP A 373 -7.93 -23.81 -8.01
CA ASP A 373 -8.35 -25.08 -7.40
C ASP A 373 -9.16 -25.93 -8.39
N ARG A 374 -9.14 -27.26 -8.21
CA ARG A 374 -9.85 -28.23 -9.04
C ARG A 374 -11.36 -27.99 -9.07
N ASN A 375 -11.96 -27.61 -7.94
CA ASN A 375 -13.42 -27.51 -7.82
C ASN A 375 -13.98 -26.26 -8.55
N ALA A 376 -13.22 -25.16 -8.55
CA ALA A 376 -13.64 -23.89 -9.14
C ALA A 376 -13.52 -23.83 -10.69
N ARG A 377 -12.92 -24.84 -11.33
CA ARG A 377 -12.62 -24.89 -12.78
C ARG A 377 -13.83 -24.79 -13.71
N HIS A 378 -15.03 -25.00 -13.20
CA HIS A 378 -16.27 -25.03 -13.98
C HIS A 378 -17.09 -23.72 -13.95
N ARG A 379 -16.58 -22.64 -13.32
CA ARG A 379 -17.23 -21.32 -13.37
C ARG A 379 -17.03 -20.60 -14.70
N ASN A 380 -17.98 -19.73 -15.04
CA ASN A 380 -17.90 -18.88 -16.23
C ASN A 380 -16.84 -17.79 -16.05
N ALA A 381 -16.10 -17.43 -17.10
CA ALA A 381 -15.12 -16.33 -17.10
C ALA A 381 -15.75 -14.91 -17.05
N GLN A 382 -16.98 -14.80 -16.53
CA GLN A 382 -17.69 -13.55 -16.26
C GLN A 382 -17.89 -13.30 -14.76
N ASP A 383 -17.84 -14.35 -13.94
CA ASP A 383 -18.04 -14.28 -12.50
C ASP A 383 -16.71 -13.95 -11.79
N GLY A 384 -16.78 -13.56 -10.51
CA GLY A 384 -15.60 -13.31 -9.67
C GLY A 384 -14.96 -14.60 -9.15
N TRP A 385 -13.68 -14.51 -8.76
CA TRP A 385 -13.00 -15.57 -8.00
C TRP A 385 -12.86 -15.14 -6.55
N ASN A 386 -13.04 -16.07 -5.62
CA ASN A 386 -12.72 -15.82 -4.22
C ASN A 386 -11.24 -16.09 -3.98
N LEU A 387 -10.60 -15.34 -3.08
CA LEU A 387 -9.18 -15.51 -2.76
C LEU A 387 -8.81 -16.96 -2.39
N SER A 388 -9.72 -17.68 -1.72
CA SER A 388 -9.56 -19.07 -1.30
C SER A 388 -9.56 -20.11 -2.44
N GLU A 389 -10.02 -19.75 -3.64
CA GLU A 389 -10.09 -20.62 -4.82
C GLU A 389 -8.79 -20.61 -5.66
N LEU A 390 -7.82 -19.80 -5.24
CA LEU A 390 -6.55 -19.53 -5.91
C LEU A 390 -5.39 -19.83 -4.94
N HIS A 391 -4.39 -20.56 -5.41
CA HIS A 391 -3.23 -20.93 -4.59
C HIS A 391 -1.94 -20.45 -5.23
N MET A 392 -1.07 -19.76 -4.48
CA MET A 392 0.25 -19.31 -4.95
C MET A 392 1.08 -20.49 -5.49
N LYS A 393 1.85 -20.22 -6.54
CA LYS A 393 2.86 -21.12 -7.10
C LYS A 393 4.19 -20.40 -7.31
N THR A 394 5.26 -21.17 -7.24
CA THR A 394 6.62 -20.65 -7.46
C THR A 394 6.86 -20.40 -8.94
N THR A 395 7.78 -19.48 -9.23
CA THR A 395 8.24 -19.17 -10.59
C THR A 395 9.06 -20.30 -11.22
N VAL A 396 9.46 -21.30 -10.43
CA VAL A 396 10.08 -22.56 -10.86
C VAL A 396 9.02 -23.57 -11.34
N GLU A 397 7.84 -23.62 -10.71
CA GLU A 397 6.73 -24.46 -11.19
C GLU A 397 6.04 -23.90 -12.45
N CYS A 398 6.07 -22.58 -12.65
CA CYS A 398 5.48 -21.92 -13.81
C CYS A 398 6.14 -20.54 -14.02
N SER A 399 6.73 -20.32 -15.19
CA SER A 399 7.49 -19.11 -15.50
C SER A 399 6.60 -17.85 -15.58
N TYR A 400 6.98 -16.81 -14.85
CA TYR A 400 6.26 -15.53 -14.86
C TYR A 400 6.79 -14.61 -15.97
N MET A 401 5.91 -14.28 -16.93
CA MET A 401 6.19 -13.37 -18.04
C MET A 401 7.51 -13.68 -18.77
N GLU A 402 7.63 -14.89 -19.32
CA GLU A 402 8.87 -15.37 -19.98
C GLU A 402 9.07 -14.79 -21.38
N LEU A 403 7.99 -14.60 -22.14
CA LEU A 403 8.00 -13.99 -23.47
C LEU A 403 7.99 -12.46 -23.39
N ALA A 404 8.52 -11.79 -24.42
CA ALA A 404 8.42 -10.33 -24.56
C ALA A 404 6.98 -9.92 -24.92
N PHE A 405 6.36 -9.10 -24.07
CA PHE A 405 4.99 -8.58 -24.29
C PHE A 405 5.01 -7.22 -24.97
N PRO A 406 4.01 -6.90 -25.83
CA PRO A 406 3.84 -5.55 -26.33
C PRO A 406 3.48 -4.61 -25.17
N PHE A 407 4.23 -3.52 -25.04
CA PHE A 407 3.92 -2.44 -24.11
C PHE A 407 3.90 -1.10 -24.83
N CYS A 408 3.24 -0.12 -24.22
CA CYS A 408 3.40 1.30 -24.52
C CYS A 408 3.96 1.99 -23.27
N TYR A 409 4.85 2.95 -23.47
CA TYR A 409 5.43 3.76 -22.41
C TYR A 409 4.89 5.19 -22.48
N LEU A 410 4.53 5.75 -21.33
CA LEU A 410 3.97 7.09 -21.17
C LEU A 410 4.73 7.86 -20.09
N TYR A 411 5.46 8.87 -20.51
CA TYR A 411 6.16 9.84 -19.67
C TYR A 411 5.35 11.13 -19.53
N ASN A 412 5.33 11.71 -18.34
CA ASN A 412 4.68 12.99 -18.04
C ASN A 412 5.55 13.83 -17.09
N SER A 413 5.96 15.01 -17.53
CA SER A 413 6.61 16.05 -16.71
C SER A 413 5.90 17.38 -16.91
N LEU A 414 5.63 18.10 -15.80
CA LEU A 414 4.83 19.33 -15.73
C LEU A 414 5.47 20.31 -14.74
N SER A 415 5.48 21.60 -15.08
CA SER A 415 5.95 22.71 -14.22
C SER A 415 5.32 24.04 -14.65
N ASP A 416 4.60 24.71 -13.74
CA ASP A 416 4.00 26.05 -13.94
C ASP A 416 3.22 26.22 -15.27
N GLY A 417 2.38 25.23 -15.62
CA GLY A 417 1.60 25.24 -16.85
C GLY A 417 2.39 24.96 -18.14
N ARG A 418 3.72 24.80 -18.05
CA ARG A 418 4.59 24.21 -19.08
C ARG A 418 4.70 22.71 -18.84
N GLY A 419 5.03 21.92 -19.87
CA GLY A 419 5.20 20.48 -19.71
C GLY A 419 5.58 19.73 -20.98
N ILE A 420 5.96 18.46 -20.81
CA ILE A 420 6.13 17.50 -21.90
C ILE A 420 5.48 16.16 -21.49
N TYR A 421 4.57 15.68 -22.34
CA TYR A 421 4.17 14.29 -22.38
C TYR A 421 4.91 13.59 -23.51
N ALA A 422 5.41 12.38 -23.30
CA ALA A 422 5.99 11.56 -24.37
C ALA A 422 5.39 10.15 -24.34
N VAL A 423 5.00 9.66 -25.51
CA VAL A 423 4.44 8.32 -25.70
C VAL A 423 5.36 7.53 -26.63
N TYR A 424 5.81 6.36 -26.19
CA TYR A 424 6.60 5.44 -26.99
C TYR A 424 5.85 4.12 -27.18
N PHE A 425 5.75 3.70 -28.44
CA PHE A 425 5.20 2.42 -28.85
C PHE A 425 6.31 1.55 -29.47
N PRO A 426 7.07 0.78 -28.68
CA PRO A 426 8.14 -0.11 -29.15
C PRO A 426 7.71 -0.98 -30.35
N ALA A 427 6.54 -1.62 -30.27
CA ALA A 427 6.06 -2.56 -31.28
C ALA A 427 5.77 -1.92 -32.66
N SER A 428 5.43 -0.63 -32.72
CA SER A 428 5.22 0.10 -33.98
C SER A 428 6.35 1.06 -34.33
N ALA A 429 7.40 1.13 -33.50
CA ALA A 429 8.51 2.09 -33.62
C ALA A 429 8.06 3.56 -33.76
N ILE A 430 7.02 3.97 -33.02
CA ILE A 430 6.52 5.36 -33.00
C ILE A 430 6.82 6.02 -31.66
N ILE A 431 7.36 7.24 -31.69
CA ILE A 431 7.47 8.14 -30.55
C ILE A 431 6.67 9.42 -30.86
N THR A 432 5.75 9.79 -29.97
CA THR A 432 4.96 11.02 -30.09
C THR A 432 5.17 11.88 -28.84
N VAL A 433 5.61 13.11 -29.03
CA VAL A 433 5.88 14.07 -27.95
C VAL A 433 4.91 15.25 -28.05
N LEU A 434 4.20 15.52 -26.95
CA LEU A 434 3.25 16.61 -26.81
C LEU A 434 3.86 17.67 -25.88
N VAL A 435 4.28 18.79 -26.46
CA VAL A 435 4.86 19.91 -25.71
C VAL A 435 3.72 20.82 -25.26
N VAL A 436 3.49 20.90 -23.94
CA VAL A 436 2.58 21.89 -23.37
C VAL A 436 3.35 23.19 -23.16
N ASN A 437 3.01 24.20 -23.96
CA ASN A 437 3.57 25.54 -23.86
C ASN A 437 2.46 26.59 -24.06
N PRO A 438 2.15 27.44 -23.08
CA PRO A 438 1.21 28.55 -23.28
C PRO A 438 1.78 29.60 -24.24
N PHE A 439 3.10 29.68 -24.40
CA PHE A 439 3.79 30.56 -25.33
C PHE A 439 3.95 29.94 -26.73
N LEU A 440 4.23 30.78 -27.73
CA LEU A 440 4.29 30.35 -29.14
C LEU A 440 5.69 29.91 -29.62
N ASN A 441 6.72 29.93 -28.76
CA ASN A 441 8.06 29.45 -29.11
C ASN A 441 8.08 27.92 -29.29
N LYS A 442 8.69 27.48 -30.39
CA LYS A 442 8.87 26.07 -30.77
C LYS A 442 10.36 25.81 -31.00
N GLU A 443 10.98 25.06 -30.11
CA GLU A 443 12.41 24.76 -30.13
C GLU A 443 12.68 23.27 -30.45
N LEU A 444 11.75 22.38 -30.10
CA LEU A 444 11.79 20.95 -30.44
C LEU A 444 11.27 20.67 -31.85
N SER A 445 11.97 19.78 -32.55
CA SER A 445 11.59 19.19 -33.84
C SER A 445 11.85 17.67 -33.83
N SER A 446 11.22 16.94 -34.75
CA SER A 446 11.41 15.48 -34.87
C SER A 446 12.87 15.06 -35.12
N SER A 447 13.67 15.88 -35.82
CA SER A 447 15.09 15.59 -36.06
C SER A 447 15.98 15.82 -34.84
N ILE A 448 15.62 16.76 -33.96
CA ILE A 448 16.28 16.94 -32.66
C ILE A 448 16.00 15.73 -31.77
N LEU A 449 14.76 15.25 -31.72
CA LEU A 449 14.40 14.06 -30.95
C LEU A 449 15.08 12.79 -31.45
N ASP A 450 15.16 12.58 -32.78
CA ASP A 450 15.87 11.41 -33.35
C ASP A 450 17.35 11.41 -32.94
N ARG A 451 18.03 12.57 -32.97
CA ARG A 451 19.40 12.67 -32.48
C ARG A 451 19.49 12.40 -30.97
N GLN A 452 18.63 13.01 -30.17
CA GLN A 452 18.61 12.82 -28.70
C GLN A 452 18.31 11.38 -28.29
N PHE A 453 17.44 10.66 -29.02
CA PHE A 453 17.14 9.26 -28.76
C PHE A 453 18.33 8.33 -29.13
N ARG A 454 19.05 8.64 -30.21
CA ARG A 454 20.29 7.93 -30.58
C ARG A 454 21.41 8.18 -29.57
N GLU A 455 21.61 9.43 -29.16
CA GLU A 455 22.54 9.80 -28.06
C GLU A 455 22.20 8.98 -26.79
N ALA A 456 20.92 8.90 -26.40
CA ALA A 456 20.48 8.12 -25.25
C ALA A 456 20.69 6.61 -25.40
N SER A 457 20.39 6.03 -26.57
CA SER A 457 20.59 4.59 -26.83
C SER A 457 22.06 4.18 -26.79
N GLN A 458 22.97 5.08 -27.21
CA GLN A 458 24.41 4.89 -27.10
C GLN A 458 24.88 4.94 -25.64
N VAL A 459 24.46 5.95 -24.87
CA VAL A 459 24.83 6.10 -23.45
C VAL A 459 24.37 4.90 -22.61
N LEU A 460 23.16 4.42 -22.84
CA LEU A 460 22.62 3.24 -22.15
C LEU A 460 23.22 1.91 -22.64
N SER A 461 24.09 1.92 -23.65
CA SER A 461 24.75 0.73 -24.21
C SER A 461 23.78 -0.40 -24.57
N LEU A 462 22.58 -0.07 -25.08
CA LEU A 462 21.64 -1.08 -25.56
C LEU A 462 22.29 -1.83 -26.72
N ASN A 463 22.54 -3.13 -26.51
CA ASN A 463 23.07 -4.03 -27.53
C ASN A 463 22.29 -3.89 -28.85
N SER A 464 23.02 -3.87 -29.97
CA SER A 464 22.53 -3.53 -31.31
C SER A 464 21.63 -4.60 -31.97
N GLY A 465 20.81 -5.27 -31.17
CA GLY A 465 19.90 -6.36 -31.57
C GLY A 465 18.46 -5.90 -31.88
N THR A 466 18.05 -4.69 -31.51
CA THR A 466 16.87 -4.09 -32.17
C THR A 466 17.24 -3.81 -33.63
N PRO A 467 16.44 -4.27 -34.61
CA PRO A 467 16.70 -3.94 -36.01
C PRO A 467 16.69 -2.42 -36.21
N LYS A 468 17.36 -1.93 -37.27
CA LYS A 468 17.44 -0.50 -37.63
C LYS A 468 16.11 0.03 -38.19
N ASN A 469 15.00 -0.30 -37.55
CA ASN A 469 13.68 0.24 -37.83
C ASN A 469 13.73 1.75 -37.59
N GLN A 470 13.37 2.52 -38.62
CA GLN A 470 13.41 3.97 -38.58
C GLN A 470 12.30 4.51 -37.67
N ILE A 471 12.63 4.77 -36.41
CA ILE A 471 11.66 5.26 -35.42
C ILE A 471 11.02 6.56 -35.92
N THR A 472 9.69 6.59 -35.93
CA THR A 472 8.91 7.73 -36.41
C THR A 472 8.63 8.69 -35.26
N PHE A 473 9.31 9.84 -35.26
CA PHE A 473 9.16 10.90 -34.26
C PHE A 473 8.10 11.94 -34.68
N LYS A 474 7.06 12.10 -33.87
CA LYS A 474 6.02 13.13 -34.02
C LYS A 474 6.15 14.15 -32.87
N VAL A 475 6.08 15.44 -33.20
CA VAL A 475 6.09 16.54 -32.22
C VAL A 475 4.88 17.43 -32.44
N GLU A 476 4.06 17.57 -31.40
CA GLU A 476 2.87 18.43 -31.42
C GLU A 476 2.93 19.43 -30.25
N TYR A 477 2.42 20.64 -30.48
CA TYR A 477 2.47 21.75 -29.52
C TYR A 477 1.07 22.13 -29.09
N VAL A 478 0.84 22.19 -27.78
CA VAL A 478 -0.48 22.39 -27.16
C VAL A 478 -0.41 23.50 -26.12
N ARG A 479 -1.43 24.36 -26.04
CA ARG A 479 -1.43 25.51 -25.12
C ARG A 479 -1.80 25.18 -23.66
N THR A 480 -2.43 24.03 -23.41
CA THR A 480 -2.95 23.63 -22.09
C THR A 480 -2.82 22.12 -21.89
N THR A 481 -2.69 21.69 -20.63
CA THR A 481 -2.60 20.28 -20.22
C THR A 481 -3.82 19.48 -20.66
N GLU A 482 -5.04 19.96 -20.41
CA GLU A 482 -6.28 19.28 -20.81
C GLU A 482 -6.32 18.88 -22.29
N ASN A 483 -5.79 19.74 -23.16
CA ASN A 483 -5.81 19.49 -24.60
C ASN A 483 -4.74 18.46 -25.00
N ALA A 484 -3.62 18.38 -24.27
CA ALA A 484 -2.63 17.32 -24.43
C ALA A 484 -3.19 15.98 -23.91
N GLU A 485 -3.93 15.98 -22.80
CA GLU A 485 -4.61 14.79 -22.25
C GLU A 485 -5.70 14.26 -23.20
N LYS A 486 -6.54 15.15 -23.76
CA LYS A 486 -7.55 14.79 -24.78
C LYS A 486 -6.91 14.22 -26.05
N HIS A 487 -5.77 14.77 -26.47
CA HIS A 487 -5.03 14.26 -27.64
C HIS A 487 -4.31 12.94 -27.37
N LEU A 488 -3.74 12.77 -26.18
CA LEU A 488 -3.15 11.53 -25.68
C LEU A 488 -4.21 10.42 -25.56
N GLN A 489 -5.41 10.74 -25.09
CA GLN A 489 -6.55 9.81 -25.10
C GLN A 489 -6.87 9.33 -26.52
N ARG A 490 -6.88 10.23 -27.51
CA ARG A 490 -7.04 9.85 -28.93
C ARG A 490 -5.90 8.94 -29.41
N ILE A 491 -4.63 9.30 -29.17
CA ILE A 491 -3.47 8.49 -29.55
C ILE A 491 -3.56 7.06 -29.00
N LEU A 492 -3.98 6.89 -27.75
CA LEU A 492 -4.14 5.58 -27.11
C LEU A 492 -5.30 4.75 -27.70
N ILE A 493 -6.41 5.41 -28.05
CA ILE A 493 -7.56 4.77 -28.73
C ILE A 493 -7.19 4.36 -30.16
N ASP A 494 -6.52 5.24 -30.91
CA ASP A 494 -6.07 4.98 -32.28
C ASP A 494 -5.03 3.84 -32.31
N TYR A 495 -4.06 3.86 -31.38
CA TYR A 495 -3.10 2.77 -31.23
C TYR A 495 -3.77 1.46 -30.86
N ARG A 496 -4.80 1.46 -30.00
CA ARG A 496 -5.59 0.27 -29.70
C ARG A 496 -6.32 -0.25 -30.95
N ALA A 497 -6.95 0.63 -31.73
CA ALA A 497 -7.70 0.25 -32.92
C ALA A 497 -6.81 -0.39 -33.99
N VAL A 498 -5.60 0.14 -34.21
CA VAL A 498 -4.60 -0.45 -35.11
C VAL A 498 -3.97 -1.71 -34.50
N GLY A 499 -3.61 -1.66 -33.23
CA GLY A 499 -3.01 -2.79 -32.51
C GLY A 499 -3.90 -4.03 -32.48
N GLN A 500 -5.21 -3.85 -32.35
CA GLN A 500 -6.19 -4.95 -32.39
C GLN A 500 -6.30 -5.62 -33.79
N ILE A 501 -5.75 -4.99 -34.85
CA ILE A 501 -5.63 -5.56 -36.20
C ILE A 501 -4.26 -6.21 -36.42
N SER A 502 -3.17 -5.58 -35.98
CA SER A 502 -1.80 -6.07 -36.21
C SER A 502 -1.31 -7.11 -35.18
N HIS A 503 -1.70 -6.97 -33.92
CA HIS A 503 -1.25 -7.77 -32.78
C HIS A 503 -2.42 -8.03 -31.80
N PRO A 504 -3.25 -9.06 -32.05
CA PRO A 504 -4.41 -9.36 -31.20
C PRO A 504 -4.00 -9.93 -29.83
N GLY A 505 -3.67 -9.04 -28.88
CA GLY A 505 -3.30 -9.37 -27.50
C GLY A 505 -3.37 -8.14 -26.57
N PRO A 506 -3.28 -8.36 -25.24
CA PRO A 506 -3.26 -7.26 -24.27
C PRO A 506 -1.93 -6.50 -24.31
N VAL A 507 -1.99 -5.17 -24.37
CA VAL A 507 -0.82 -4.29 -24.30
C VAL A 507 -0.67 -3.76 -22.87
N MET A 508 0.55 -3.77 -22.32
CA MET A 508 0.82 -3.14 -21.02
C MET A 508 1.14 -1.65 -21.15
N CYS A 509 0.58 -0.81 -20.29
CA CYS A 509 0.93 0.61 -20.23
C CYS A 509 1.89 0.87 -19.07
N VAL A 510 3.12 1.29 -19.37
CA VAL A 510 4.16 1.62 -18.40
C VAL A 510 4.19 3.15 -18.25
N ILE A 511 3.93 3.66 -17.05
CA ILE A 511 3.60 5.08 -16.82
C ILE A 511 4.55 5.71 -15.80
N GLU A 512 5.23 6.77 -16.22
CA GLU A 512 6.09 7.61 -15.40
C GLU A 512 5.46 9.00 -15.26
N SER A 513 4.88 9.29 -14.09
CA SER A 513 4.11 10.52 -13.83
C SER A 513 4.09 10.85 -12.34
N VAL A 514 4.08 12.15 -12.03
CA VAL A 514 3.99 12.72 -10.67
C VAL A 514 2.80 12.11 -9.90
N ASP A 515 1.57 12.42 -10.32
CA ASP A 515 0.35 11.75 -9.84
C ASP A 515 -0.27 10.92 -10.97
N TYR A 516 -0.24 9.60 -10.78
CA TYR A 516 -0.87 8.61 -11.65
C TYR A 516 -2.41 8.66 -11.58
N ARG A 517 -2.98 9.01 -10.43
CA ARG A 517 -4.43 9.02 -10.19
C ARG A 517 -5.10 10.15 -10.97
N ILE A 518 -4.50 11.34 -10.97
CA ILE A 518 -4.96 12.50 -11.75
C ILE A 518 -4.86 12.20 -13.25
N LEU A 519 -3.71 11.68 -13.70
CA LEU A 519 -3.52 11.29 -15.09
C LEU A 519 -4.55 10.23 -15.56
N LYS A 520 -4.87 9.26 -14.70
CA LYS A 520 -5.90 8.24 -14.98
C LYS A 520 -7.33 8.79 -14.93
N SER A 521 -7.64 9.73 -14.02
CA SER A 521 -8.97 10.36 -13.98
C SER A 521 -9.24 11.24 -15.19
N ASN A 522 -8.20 11.80 -15.79
CA ASN A 522 -8.30 12.68 -16.97
C ASN A 522 -8.29 11.88 -18.28
N ILE A 523 -7.56 10.75 -18.33
CA ILE A 523 -7.37 9.94 -19.54
C ILE A 523 -8.03 8.57 -19.35
N HIS A 524 -9.35 8.51 -19.55
CA HIS A 524 -10.15 7.28 -19.37
C HIS A 524 -9.73 6.10 -20.27
N ALA A 525 -8.95 6.32 -21.33
CA ALA A 525 -8.34 5.21 -22.09
C ALA A 525 -7.42 4.35 -21.20
N LEU A 526 -6.79 4.92 -20.17
CA LEU A 526 -5.93 4.20 -19.22
C LEU A 526 -6.71 3.31 -18.24
N ASP A 527 -8.04 3.38 -18.19
CA ASP A 527 -8.86 2.39 -17.47
C ASP A 527 -8.96 1.05 -18.23
N GLU A 528 -8.69 1.05 -19.55
CA GLU A 528 -8.77 -0.14 -20.40
C GLU A 528 -7.43 -0.91 -20.53
N PHE A 529 -6.31 -0.29 -20.15
CA PHE A 529 -4.98 -0.91 -20.14
C PHE A 529 -4.58 -1.30 -18.71
N PRO A 530 -3.89 -2.43 -18.51
CA PRO A 530 -3.14 -2.64 -17.28
C PRO A 530 -2.01 -1.60 -17.18
N CYS A 531 -1.82 -1.04 -15.99
CA CYS A 531 -0.87 0.04 -15.76
C CYS A 531 0.24 -0.40 -14.79
N ILE A 532 1.49 -0.16 -15.15
CA ILE A 532 2.67 -0.31 -14.28
C ILE A 532 3.20 1.09 -13.99
N LYS A 533 3.37 1.48 -12.72
CA LYS A 533 3.93 2.79 -12.35
C LYS A 533 5.45 2.70 -12.22
N ILE A 534 6.15 3.64 -12.88
CA ILE A 534 7.56 3.97 -12.61
C ILE A 534 7.62 5.09 -11.55
N PRO A 535 8.55 5.03 -10.57
CA PRO A 535 8.82 6.14 -9.66
C PRO A 535 9.30 7.39 -10.43
N PHE A 536 8.53 8.47 -10.38
CA PHE A 536 8.86 9.72 -11.09
C PHE A 536 10.01 10.47 -10.41
N ASN A 537 10.99 10.93 -11.19
CA ASN A 537 12.08 11.78 -10.68
C ASN A 537 11.65 13.26 -10.62
N ALA A 538 11.51 13.81 -9.41
CA ALA A 538 11.14 15.21 -9.20
C ALA A 538 12.03 16.23 -9.95
N ARG A 539 13.31 15.90 -10.19
CA ARG A 539 14.23 16.77 -10.95
C ARG A 539 13.83 16.94 -12.42
N ASP A 540 13.10 15.98 -13.00
CA ASP A 540 12.69 15.99 -14.41
C ASP A 540 11.58 17.03 -14.71
N SER A 541 10.98 17.63 -13.68
CA SER A 541 10.09 18.80 -13.79
C SER A 541 10.78 20.14 -13.48
N ASN A 542 12.06 20.17 -13.08
CA ASN A 542 12.74 21.43 -12.79
C ASN A 542 13.24 22.10 -14.09
N TYR A 543 12.41 22.97 -14.67
CA TYR A 543 12.70 23.61 -15.96
C TYR A 543 13.49 24.91 -15.83
N GLN A 544 14.61 24.99 -16.56
CA GLN A 544 15.38 26.22 -16.75
C GLN A 544 14.52 27.33 -17.39
N THR A 545 14.95 28.59 -17.24
CA THR A 545 14.22 29.76 -17.77
C THR A 545 14.23 29.83 -19.29
N LEU A 546 15.31 29.36 -19.93
CA LEU A 546 15.53 29.34 -21.38
C LEU A 546 15.95 27.93 -21.84
N GLY A 547 15.67 27.57 -23.09
CA GLY A 547 16.07 26.29 -23.69
C GLY A 547 15.42 25.03 -23.08
N TRP A 548 14.47 25.19 -22.16
CA TRP A 548 13.88 24.10 -21.38
C TRP A 548 13.23 23.02 -22.24
N GLN A 549 12.69 23.38 -23.41
CA GLN A 549 12.10 22.41 -24.33
C GLN A 549 13.15 21.40 -24.81
N ILE A 550 14.33 21.88 -25.22
CA ILE A 550 15.42 21.02 -25.71
C ILE A 550 15.95 20.11 -24.60
N ALA A 551 16.08 20.65 -23.38
CA ALA A 551 16.53 19.91 -22.19
C ALA A 551 15.53 18.84 -21.76
N ALA A 552 14.25 19.20 -21.56
CA ALA A 552 13.20 18.27 -21.18
C ALA A 552 12.91 17.24 -22.30
N GLY A 553 13.07 17.63 -23.57
CA GLY A 553 13.09 16.72 -24.71
C GLY A 553 14.18 15.65 -24.58
N LYS A 554 15.42 16.04 -24.29
CA LYS A 554 16.53 15.10 -24.08
C LYS A 554 16.25 14.12 -22.94
N THR A 555 15.74 14.62 -21.81
CA THR A 555 15.32 13.78 -20.67
C THR A 555 14.22 12.80 -21.09
N SER A 556 13.18 13.27 -21.78
CA SER A 556 12.08 12.40 -22.23
C SER A 556 12.55 11.29 -23.19
N MET A 557 13.51 11.57 -24.09
CA MET A 557 14.08 10.56 -24.99
C MET A 557 14.97 9.56 -24.25
N LEU A 558 15.72 10.00 -23.23
CA LEU A 558 16.50 9.12 -22.36
C LEU A 558 15.59 8.16 -21.58
N ARG A 559 14.47 8.66 -21.03
CA ARG A 559 13.47 7.82 -20.34
C ARG A 559 12.78 6.83 -21.29
N CYS A 560 12.38 7.28 -22.49
CA CYS A 560 11.85 6.38 -23.53
C CYS A 560 12.83 5.25 -23.88
N ALA A 561 14.12 5.54 -24.06
CA ALA A 561 15.14 4.54 -24.36
C ALA A 561 15.36 3.55 -23.20
N ALA A 562 15.38 4.04 -21.95
CA ALA A 562 15.54 3.20 -20.76
C ALA A 562 14.32 2.32 -20.44
N SER A 563 13.11 2.69 -20.91
CA SER A 563 11.85 2.04 -20.53
C SER A 563 11.82 0.52 -20.76
N SER A 564 12.41 0.03 -21.85
CA SER A 564 12.51 -1.41 -22.17
C SER A 564 13.40 -2.17 -21.19
N GLN A 565 14.55 -1.58 -20.81
CA GLN A 565 15.46 -2.18 -19.84
C GLN A 565 14.83 -2.22 -18.45
N TRP A 566 14.26 -1.10 -18.01
CA TRP A 566 13.58 -1.00 -16.72
C TRP A 566 12.45 -2.02 -16.58
N LEU A 567 11.64 -2.23 -17.63
CA LEU A 567 10.56 -3.22 -17.61
C LEU A 567 11.10 -4.65 -17.47
N ASN A 568 12.20 -4.98 -18.16
CA ASN A 568 12.83 -6.30 -18.06
C ASN A 568 13.41 -6.54 -16.66
N GLU A 569 14.14 -5.57 -16.10
CA GLU A 569 14.67 -5.61 -14.73
C GLU A 569 13.53 -5.75 -13.70
N ARG A 570 12.42 -5.00 -13.89
CA ARG A 570 11.23 -5.09 -13.04
C ARG A 570 10.53 -6.45 -13.13
N ILE A 571 10.54 -7.11 -14.29
CA ILE A 571 10.03 -8.48 -14.45
C ILE A 571 10.95 -9.50 -13.76
N LEU A 572 12.28 -9.35 -13.83
CA LEU A 572 13.22 -10.20 -13.10
C LEU A 572 13.03 -10.07 -11.57
N LEU A 573 12.90 -8.84 -11.07
CA LEU A 573 12.55 -8.58 -9.67
C LEU A 573 11.19 -9.17 -9.29
N SER A 574 10.18 -9.08 -10.17
CA SER A 574 8.85 -9.70 -9.98
C SER A 574 8.94 -11.22 -9.81
N ARG A 575 9.86 -11.87 -10.55
CA ARG A 575 10.12 -13.32 -10.46
C ARG A 575 10.80 -13.73 -9.15
N TYR A 576 11.66 -12.87 -8.58
CA TYR A 576 12.34 -13.13 -7.30
C TYR A 576 11.44 -12.83 -6.09
N ALA A 577 10.85 -11.64 -6.01
CA ALA A 577 9.94 -11.26 -4.91
C ALA A 577 8.65 -12.10 -4.88
N HIS A 578 8.34 -12.81 -5.98
CA HIS A 578 7.03 -13.37 -6.29
C HIS A 578 5.91 -12.34 -6.09
N VAL A 579 6.05 -11.16 -6.70
CA VAL A 579 5.07 -10.04 -6.64
C VAL A 579 4.65 -9.70 -8.06
N PRO A 580 3.35 -9.44 -8.35
CA PRO A 580 2.93 -8.98 -9.67
C PRO A 580 3.60 -7.66 -10.07
N VAL A 581 4.04 -7.55 -11.32
CA VAL A 581 4.88 -6.44 -11.83
C VAL A 581 4.32 -5.02 -11.58
N GLY A 582 3.00 -4.86 -11.52
CA GLY A 582 2.31 -3.60 -11.26
C GLY A 582 2.01 -3.29 -9.78
N ASN A 583 2.30 -4.20 -8.85
CA ASN A 583 1.89 -4.13 -7.44
C ASN A 583 2.98 -3.69 -6.45
N PHE A 584 4.21 -3.46 -6.92
CA PHE A 584 5.30 -2.94 -6.10
C PHE A 584 5.12 -1.46 -5.75
N GLU A 585 5.52 -1.08 -4.54
CA GLU A 585 5.67 0.31 -4.12
C GLU A 585 6.95 0.97 -4.70
N PRO A 586 7.14 2.30 -4.54
CA PRO A 586 8.26 3.02 -5.16
C PRO A 586 9.63 2.60 -4.62
N ASP A 587 9.76 2.41 -3.30
CA ASP A 587 10.91 1.72 -2.71
C ASP A 587 10.63 0.21 -2.71
N TRP A 588 11.22 -0.47 -3.70
CA TRP A 588 11.00 -1.88 -3.90
C TRP A 588 11.76 -2.76 -2.90
N LEU A 589 12.81 -2.23 -2.27
CA LEU A 589 13.64 -2.97 -1.32
C LEU A 589 12.87 -3.20 -0.02
N LEU A 590 12.32 -2.10 0.53
CA LEU A 590 11.42 -2.15 1.70
C LEU A 590 10.25 -3.11 1.42
N PHE A 591 9.54 -2.90 0.31
CA PHE A 591 8.37 -3.69 -0.06
C PHE A 591 8.68 -5.18 -0.26
N THR A 592 9.84 -5.53 -0.84
CA THR A 592 10.23 -6.94 -1.04
C THR A 592 10.56 -7.61 0.29
N ALA A 593 11.28 -6.93 1.18
CA ALA A 593 11.56 -7.42 2.52
C ALA A 593 10.26 -7.58 3.35
N ASP A 594 9.33 -6.62 3.28
CA ASP A 594 8.01 -6.69 3.91
C ASP A 594 7.19 -7.90 3.41
N VAL A 595 7.16 -8.15 2.10
CA VAL A 595 6.45 -9.30 1.52
C VAL A 595 7.09 -10.62 1.94
N PHE A 596 8.43 -10.71 1.92
CA PHE A 596 9.15 -11.90 2.36
C PHE A 596 8.95 -12.19 3.85
N PHE A 597 9.03 -11.17 4.71
CA PHE A 597 8.83 -11.33 6.15
C PHE A 597 7.36 -11.63 6.47
N SER A 598 6.40 -10.96 5.82
CA SER A 598 4.95 -11.27 5.95
C SER A 598 4.63 -12.74 5.64
N ARG A 599 5.26 -13.31 4.60
CA ARG A 599 5.10 -14.74 4.27
C ARG A 599 5.77 -15.62 5.32
N ALA A 600 7.02 -15.34 5.70
CA ALA A 600 7.75 -16.12 6.69
C ALA A 600 7.10 -16.11 8.09
N LEU A 601 6.46 -15.01 8.49
CA LEU A 601 5.67 -14.91 9.72
C LEU A 601 4.39 -15.77 9.65
N ARG A 602 3.64 -15.71 8.54
CA ARG A 602 2.44 -16.52 8.31
C ARG A 602 2.74 -18.02 8.20
N ASP A 603 3.86 -18.42 7.59
CA ASP A 603 4.36 -19.81 7.58
C ASP A 603 4.56 -20.37 9.01
N LYS A 604 4.84 -19.50 9.98
CA LYS A 604 5.05 -19.83 11.39
C LYS A 604 3.83 -19.57 12.27
N GLN A 605 2.67 -19.28 11.67
CA GLN A 605 1.42 -18.90 12.36
C GLN A 605 1.58 -17.71 13.32
N GLN A 606 2.43 -16.74 12.95
CA GLN A 606 2.54 -15.45 13.64
C GLN A 606 1.59 -14.43 12.99
N ILE A 607 0.92 -13.63 13.82
CA ILE A 607 0.02 -12.54 13.40
C ILE A 607 0.82 -11.30 13.00
N LEU A 608 0.39 -10.60 11.96
CA LEU A 608 1.13 -9.48 11.37
C LEU A 608 0.74 -8.13 12.00
N TRP A 609 1.73 -7.38 12.50
CA TRP A 609 1.57 -6.04 13.08
C TRP A 609 1.59 -4.91 12.03
N ILE A 610 1.03 -5.16 10.84
CA ILE A 610 1.21 -4.30 9.66
C ILE A 610 0.66 -2.89 9.85
N SER A 611 1.43 -1.90 9.42
CA SER A 611 1.09 -0.47 9.51
C SER A 611 1.46 0.28 8.22
N ASP A 612 0.61 1.22 7.79
CA ASP A 612 0.97 2.24 6.77
C ASP A 612 1.37 3.58 7.45
N ASP A 613 1.26 3.67 8.78
CA ASP A 613 1.50 4.87 9.61
C ASP A 613 2.75 4.78 10.50
N GLY A 614 3.58 3.74 10.33
CA GLY A 614 4.84 3.54 11.04
C GLY A 614 4.71 3.04 12.48
N VAL A 615 3.53 3.13 13.10
CA VAL A 615 3.24 2.57 14.44
C VAL A 615 2.69 1.14 14.29
N PRO A 616 3.34 0.09 14.83
CA PRO A 616 2.94 -1.30 14.65
C PRO A 616 1.52 -1.60 15.16
N ASP A 617 0.80 -2.50 14.49
CA ASP A 617 -0.52 -2.97 14.94
C ASP A 617 -0.39 -3.98 16.10
N LEU A 618 -0.28 -3.45 17.32
CA LEU A 618 -0.15 -4.21 18.57
C LEU A 618 -1.51 -4.52 19.23
N GLY A 619 -2.60 -4.54 18.44
CA GLY A 619 -3.94 -4.89 18.92
C GLY A 619 -4.82 -3.70 19.30
N GLY A 620 -4.44 -2.48 18.93
CA GLY A 620 -5.14 -1.23 19.32
C GLY A 620 -4.52 -0.50 20.53
N ILE A 621 -3.51 -1.09 21.19
CA ILE A 621 -2.63 -0.35 22.09
C ILE A 621 -1.76 0.59 21.25
N VAL A 622 -1.87 1.90 21.50
CA VAL A 622 -0.91 2.89 21.02
C VAL A 622 0.10 3.11 22.14
N GLU A 623 1.36 2.72 21.91
CA GLU A 623 2.44 3.04 22.83
C GLU A 623 2.82 4.52 22.67
N GLU A 624 3.00 5.23 23.79
CA GLU A 624 3.36 6.65 23.76
C GLU A 624 4.82 6.84 23.27
N ASP A 625 5.68 5.85 23.50
CA ASP A 625 7.11 5.78 23.11
C ASP A 625 7.34 5.52 21.60
N THR A 626 6.60 6.22 20.74
CA THR A 626 6.73 6.12 19.27
C THR A 626 7.78 7.07 18.67
N SER A 627 8.48 7.83 19.50
CA SER A 627 9.49 8.83 19.11
C SER A 627 10.85 8.21 18.75
N PHE A 628 10.91 7.49 17.62
CA PHE A 628 12.09 6.78 17.09
C PHE A 628 13.40 7.61 17.01
N ILE A 629 13.32 8.93 16.92
CA ILE A 629 14.44 9.80 16.47
C ILE A 629 15.50 10.05 17.55
N ASP A 630 15.13 10.10 18.84
CA ASP A 630 16.03 10.56 19.92
C ASP A 630 16.58 9.44 20.84
N GLU A 631 16.06 8.21 20.78
CA GLU A 631 16.44 7.15 21.75
C GLU A 631 17.75 6.41 21.47
N VAL A 632 18.19 6.34 20.20
CA VAL A 632 19.11 5.29 19.74
C VAL A 632 20.39 5.85 19.11
N ASP A 633 21.23 6.45 19.95
CA ASP A 633 22.56 6.94 19.55
C ASP A 633 23.39 5.84 18.87
N ASN A 634 23.81 6.11 17.64
CA ASN A 634 24.77 5.27 16.91
C ASN A 634 26.17 5.48 17.52
N PRO A 635 26.90 4.42 17.91
CA PRO A 635 28.20 4.58 18.51
C PRO A 635 29.17 5.14 17.46
N PHE A 636 29.81 6.26 17.80
CA PHE A 636 30.97 6.75 17.08
C PHE A 636 32.15 6.89 18.05
N VAL A 637 33.35 6.69 17.52
CA VAL A 637 34.61 6.88 18.23
C VAL A 637 35.45 7.84 17.40
N THR A 638 35.87 8.95 18.00
CA THR A 638 36.68 9.98 17.35
C THR A 638 37.92 10.23 18.20
N TYR A 639 39.10 10.13 17.58
CA TYR A 639 40.36 10.59 18.15
C TYR A 639 40.88 11.72 17.26
N SER A 640 40.79 12.95 17.78
CA SER A 640 41.27 14.15 17.08
C SER A 640 42.80 14.22 17.11
N GLY A 641 43.44 14.39 15.96
CA GLY A 641 44.90 14.45 15.87
C GLY A 641 45.49 14.67 14.47
N ALA A 642 46.79 14.92 14.42
CA ALA A 642 47.59 14.96 13.20
C ALA A 642 48.26 13.61 12.91
N TYR A 643 47.72 12.84 11.98
CA TYR A 643 48.25 11.54 11.56
C TYR A 643 49.21 11.74 10.38
N ARG A 644 50.51 11.58 10.64
CA ARG A 644 51.61 11.78 9.66
C ARG A 644 52.07 10.49 8.98
N ARG A 645 51.46 9.36 9.34
CA ARG A 645 51.62 8.04 8.73
C ARG A 645 50.46 7.77 7.76
N VAL A 646 50.58 6.72 6.95
CA VAL A 646 49.54 6.34 6.01
C VAL A 646 48.31 5.84 6.76
N THR A 647 47.19 6.54 6.60
CA THR A 647 45.88 6.14 7.15
C THR A 647 44.97 5.62 6.04
N VAL A 648 44.16 4.62 6.34
CA VAL A 648 43.23 3.97 5.40
C VAL A 648 41.80 4.21 5.84
N GLU A 649 40.94 4.58 4.89
CA GLU A 649 39.51 4.62 5.05
C GLU A 649 38.88 3.29 4.63
N LEU A 650 38.31 2.58 5.59
CA LEU A 650 37.58 1.32 5.42
C LEU A 650 36.08 1.56 5.57
N LYS A 651 35.28 1.13 4.61
CA LYS A 651 33.82 1.14 4.68
C LYS A 651 33.31 -0.21 5.17
N ILE A 652 32.38 -0.19 6.12
CA ILE A 652 31.79 -1.40 6.72
C ILE A 652 30.53 -1.79 5.94
N HIS A 653 30.50 -3.02 5.47
CA HIS A 653 29.30 -3.65 4.90
C HIS A 653 28.73 -4.70 5.87
N HIS A 654 27.45 -5.03 5.68
CA HIS A 654 26.77 -6.18 6.31
C HIS A 654 26.83 -6.30 7.85
N LEU A 655 27.27 -5.28 8.60
CA LEU A 655 27.32 -5.27 10.08
C LEU A 655 26.01 -5.76 10.74
N ALA A 656 24.86 -5.29 10.25
CA ALA A 656 23.53 -5.70 10.72
C ALA A 656 23.21 -7.18 10.40
N VAL A 657 23.65 -7.67 9.24
CA VAL A 657 23.50 -9.08 8.85
C VAL A 657 24.32 -9.95 9.79
N ASN A 658 25.60 -9.61 10.02
CA ASN A 658 26.47 -10.35 10.92
C ASN A 658 25.92 -10.37 12.35
N ALA A 659 25.46 -9.23 12.89
CA ALA A 659 24.85 -9.13 14.21
C ALA A 659 23.58 -10.01 14.36
N LEU A 660 22.69 -10.01 13.35
CA LEU A 660 21.51 -10.87 13.33
C LEU A 660 21.89 -12.37 13.32
N LEU A 661 22.86 -12.77 12.50
CA LEU A 661 23.30 -14.16 12.38
C LEU A 661 24.04 -14.66 13.62
N LYS A 662 25.00 -13.87 14.12
CA LYS A 662 25.90 -14.24 15.23
C LYS A 662 25.31 -13.96 16.62
N SER A 663 24.18 -13.26 16.71
CA SER A 663 23.33 -13.04 17.91
C SER A 663 23.53 -14.06 19.03
N SER A 664 23.11 -15.31 18.81
CA SER A 664 23.19 -16.39 19.81
C SER A 664 24.61 -16.68 20.34
N GLN A 665 25.65 -16.51 19.51
CA GLN A 665 27.05 -16.66 19.95
C GLN A 665 27.52 -15.45 20.77
N ILE A 666 27.00 -14.26 20.50
CA ILE A 666 27.27 -13.05 21.28
C ILE A 666 26.63 -13.17 22.67
N ASP A 667 25.39 -13.67 22.73
CA ASP A 667 24.66 -13.93 23.97
C ASP A 667 25.36 -15.00 24.84
N GLU A 668 25.96 -16.02 24.22
CA GLU A 668 26.77 -17.06 24.88
C GLU A 668 28.11 -16.50 25.42
N ILE A 669 28.80 -15.63 24.67
CA ILE A 669 30.11 -15.05 25.06
C ILE A 669 30.00 -14.12 26.26
N GLU A 670 28.88 -13.44 26.45
CA GLU A 670 28.59 -12.66 27.67
C GLU A 670 28.08 -13.52 28.85
N GLY A 671 27.97 -14.84 28.68
CA GLY A 671 27.63 -15.78 29.75
C GLY A 671 26.14 -15.91 30.04
N GLY A 672 25.26 -15.64 29.07
CA GLY A 672 23.82 -15.86 29.17
C GLY A 672 23.06 -14.86 30.07
N ALA A 673 23.75 -13.89 30.65
CA ALA A 673 23.15 -12.76 31.35
C ALA A 673 23.59 -11.45 30.69
N MET A 674 22.64 -10.72 30.09
CA MET A 674 22.82 -9.36 29.54
C MET A 674 23.04 -8.34 30.68
N SER A 675 24.16 -8.46 31.39
CA SER A 675 24.39 -7.85 32.71
C SER A 675 25.75 -7.16 32.79
N GLY A 676 25.98 -6.19 31.91
CA GLY A 676 27.18 -5.37 31.90
C GLY A 676 26.89 -3.94 31.45
N PHE A 677 26.89 -3.01 32.42
CA PHE A 677 26.79 -1.55 32.22
C PHE A 677 25.47 -1.01 31.61
N ASP A 678 24.37 -1.09 32.37
CA ASP A 678 23.53 0.09 32.70
C ASP A 678 22.49 -0.28 33.77
N PRO A 679 22.47 0.38 34.96
CA PRO A 679 21.60 -0.01 36.07
C PRO A 679 20.17 0.56 36.00
N ASP A 680 19.93 1.59 35.18
CA ASP A 680 18.69 2.38 35.23
C ASP A 680 17.57 1.86 34.29
N ASN A 681 17.84 0.84 33.46
CA ASN A 681 16.98 0.50 32.31
C ASN A 681 16.26 -0.87 32.42
N ASN A 682 15.47 -1.03 33.50
CA ASN A 682 14.71 -2.27 33.81
C ASN A 682 13.72 -2.73 32.72
N SER A 683 13.36 -1.89 31.75
CA SER A 683 12.52 -2.26 30.60
C SER A 683 13.23 -3.21 29.63
N SER A 684 14.57 -3.19 29.57
CA SER A 684 15.34 -3.89 28.52
C SER A 684 15.36 -5.43 28.65
N PHE A 685 14.83 -6.00 29.74
CA PHE A 685 14.74 -7.46 29.91
C PHE A 685 13.56 -8.06 29.13
N ASP A 686 12.42 -7.35 29.07
CA ASP A 686 11.20 -7.87 28.48
C ASP A 686 11.29 -7.88 26.94
N GLU A 687 11.67 -6.74 26.32
CA GLU A 687 11.76 -6.53 24.85
C GLU A 687 12.39 -7.71 24.09
N LEU A 688 13.52 -8.22 24.61
CA LEU A 688 14.29 -9.28 23.96
C LEU A 688 13.52 -10.60 23.96
N SER A 689 12.77 -10.87 25.03
CA SER A 689 11.93 -12.07 25.16
C SER A 689 10.63 -11.93 24.35
N SER A 690 10.00 -10.75 24.39
CA SER A 690 8.80 -10.38 23.63
C SER A 690 8.99 -10.59 22.12
N CYS A 691 10.11 -10.11 21.56
CA CYS A 691 10.37 -10.15 20.12
C CYS A 691 11.17 -11.39 19.66
N ALA A 692 11.59 -12.29 20.56
CA ALA A 692 12.41 -13.46 20.24
C ALA A 692 11.80 -14.38 19.16
N SER A 693 10.47 -14.51 19.15
CA SER A 693 9.73 -15.33 18.18
C SER A 693 9.82 -14.77 16.76
N ALA A 694 9.65 -13.46 16.60
CA ALA A 694 9.78 -12.75 15.32
C ALA A 694 11.25 -12.63 14.87
N PHE A 695 12.15 -12.32 15.79
CA PHE A 695 13.60 -12.21 15.54
C PHE A 695 14.19 -13.54 15.02
N ARG A 696 13.70 -14.68 15.52
CA ARG A 696 14.04 -16.01 14.99
C ARG A 696 13.56 -16.23 13.55
N VAL A 697 12.40 -15.70 13.17
CA VAL A 697 11.89 -15.76 11.78
C VAL A 697 12.72 -14.86 10.88
N LEU A 698 13.05 -13.65 11.33
CA LEU A 698 13.94 -12.72 10.64
C LEU A 698 15.33 -13.34 10.38
N LYS A 699 15.94 -13.97 11.39
CA LYS A 699 17.20 -14.71 11.25
C LYS A 699 17.11 -15.83 10.21
N GLN A 700 16.02 -16.62 10.22
CA GLN A 700 15.77 -17.67 9.21
C GLN A 700 15.54 -17.12 7.79
N LEU A 701 14.94 -15.93 7.65
CA LEU A 701 14.75 -15.28 6.36
C LEU A 701 16.08 -14.80 5.77
N ILE A 702 16.89 -14.10 6.57
CA ILE A 702 18.17 -13.55 6.11
C ILE A 702 19.18 -14.67 5.77
N GLN A 703 19.16 -15.79 6.49
CA GLN A 703 19.90 -16.99 6.10
C GLN A 703 19.53 -17.54 4.70
N ARG A 704 18.25 -17.42 4.29
CA ARG A 704 17.81 -17.81 2.94
C ARG A 704 18.27 -16.80 1.89
N CYS A 705 18.11 -15.50 2.13
CA CYS A 705 18.57 -14.47 1.21
C CYS A 705 20.10 -14.52 0.98
N ILE A 706 20.88 -14.91 1.98
CA ILE A 706 22.33 -15.18 1.83
C ILE A 706 22.59 -16.40 0.96
N ALA A 707 21.86 -17.51 1.17
CA ALA A 707 21.97 -18.68 0.31
C ALA A 707 21.60 -18.35 -1.15
N ASP A 708 20.55 -17.54 -1.38
CA ASP A 708 20.20 -17.04 -2.71
C ASP A 708 21.34 -16.19 -3.32
N ALA A 709 21.87 -15.22 -2.56
CA ALA A 709 22.94 -14.33 -3.04
C ALA A 709 24.21 -15.11 -3.41
N VAL A 710 24.69 -15.98 -2.51
CA VAL A 710 25.95 -16.72 -2.67
C VAL A 710 25.82 -17.88 -3.67
N ALA A 711 24.75 -18.68 -3.61
CA ALA A 711 24.63 -19.89 -4.43
C ALA A 711 23.97 -19.65 -5.80
N SER A 712 23.20 -18.57 -5.99
CA SER A 712 22.56 -18.23 -7.28
C SER A 712 23.05 -16.91 -7.90
N GLY A 713 23.96 -16.18 -7.25
CA GLY A 713 24.50 -14.92 -7.77
C GLY A 713 23.47 -13.80 -7.88
N ASN A 714 22.41 -13.85 -7.06
CA ASN A 714 21.24 -13.01 -7.24
C ASN A 714 21.43 -11.59 -6.67
N VAL A 715 21.66 -10.63 -7.56
CA VAL A 715 21.82 -9.20 -7.26
C VAL A 715 20.65 -8.62 -6.45
N PHE A 716 19.41 -9.11 -6.64
CA PHE A 716 18.27 -8.63 -5.85
C PHE A 716 18.29 -9.14 -4.40
N ALA A 717 18.88 -10.31 -4.14
CA ALA A 717 19.04 -10.84 -2.79
C ALA A 717 20.13 -10.05 -2.04
N ASP A 718 21.28 -9.82 -2.67
CA ASP A 718 22.36 -8.98 -2.16
C ASP A 718 21.89 -7.55 -1.83
N ALA A 719 21.18 -6.88 -2.76
CA ALA A 719 20.65 -5.54 -2.52
C ALA A 719 19.70 -5.46 -1.30
N VAL A 720 18.92 -6.52 -1.03
CA VAL A 720 18.08 -6.62 0.18
C VAL A 720 18.94 -6.82 1.44
N LEU A 721 20.04 -7.57 1.37
CA LEU A 721 20.98 -7.77 2.49
C LEU A 721 21.74 -6.47 2.83
N GLN A 722 22.20 -5.72 1.84
CA GLN A 722 22.83 -4.41 2.02
C GLN A 722 21.88 -3.39 2.68
N HIS A 723 20.59 -3.46 2.35
CA HIS A 723 19.57 -2.55 2.88
C HIS A 723 18.76 -3.10 4.08
N LEU A 724 19.15 -4.23 4.67
CA LEU A 724 18.51 -4.83 5.85
C LEU A 724 18.32 -3.83 7.00
N TYR A 725 19.38 -3.08 7.36
CA TYR A 725 19.32 -2.08 8.43
C TYR A 725 18.37 -0.93 8.08
N ARG A 726 18.42 -0.43 6.83
CA ARG A 726 17.50 0.61 6.32
C ARG A 726 16.05 0.17 6.42
N TRP A 727 15.73 -1.10 6.13
CA TRP A 727 14.38 -1.62 6.21
C TRP A 727 13.85 -1.67 7.63
N ILE A 728 14.64 -2.19 8.58
CA ILE A 728 14.24 -2.27 10.00
C ILE A 728 14.12 -0.86 10.61
N CYS A 729 14.99 0.09 10.24
CA CYS A 729 14.94 1.47 10.73
C CYS A 729 13.83 2.34 10.10
N SER A 730 13.21 1.94 8.99
CA SER A 730 12.32 2.85 8.25
C SER A 730 10.87 2.77 8.75
N PRO A 731 10.24 3.87 9.18
CA PRO A 731 8.80 3.88 9.47
C PRO A 731 7.93 3.81 8.21
N LEU A 732 8.54 3.74 7.01
CA LEU A 732 7.85 3.44 5.75
C LEU A 732 7.79 1.92 5.47
N SER A 733 8.47 1.10 6.28
CA SER A 733 8.36 -0.36 6.27
C SER A 733 7.03 -0.79 6.88
N LYS A 734 6.30 -1.68 6.20
CA LYS A 734 4.98 -2.14 6.66
C LYS A 734 5.04 -3.00 7.91
N LEU A 735 6.17 -3.67 8.16
CA LEU A 735 6.42 -4.48 9.34
C LEU A 735 7.40 -3.83 10.33
N HIS A 736 7.53 -2.50 10.29
CA HIS A 736 8.33 -1.74 11.27
C HIS A 736 7.88 -2.05 12.71
N ASP A 737 8.84 -2.45 13.55
CA ASP A 737 8.67 -2.61 15.01
C ASP A 737 9.89 -2.01 15.72
N PRO A 738 9.72 -0.92 16.49
CA PRO A 738 10.81 -0.29 17.26
C PRO A 738 11.54 -1.27 18.20
N ALA A 739 10.87 -2.29 18.74
CA ALA A 739 11.50 -3.26 19.63
C ALA A 739 12.52 -4.16 18.87
N ILE A 740 12.17 -4.61 17.66
CA ILE A 740 13.11 -5.36 16.79
C ILE A 740 14.30 -4.46 16.40
N HIS A 741 14.07 -3.17 16.15
CA HIS A 741 15.15 -2.20 15.90
C HIS A 741 16.08 -2.04 17.12
N ARG A 742 15.54 -1.77 18.33
CA ARG A 742 16.32 -1.62 19.58
C ARG A 742 17.15 -2.88 19.86
N VAL A 743 16.57 -4.07 19.71
CA VAL A 743 17.29 -5.37 19.87
C VAL A 743 18.45 -5.50 18.86
N LEU A 744 18.22 -5.23 17.58
CA LEU A 744 19.27 -5.31 16.57
C LEU A 744 20.37 -4.25 16.79
N HIS A 745 20.01 -3.04 17.23
CA HIS A 745 20.97 -1.98 17.54
C HIS A 745 21.88 -2.34 18.72
N LYS A 746 21.30 -2.88 19.81
CA LYS A 746 22.03 -3.42 20.96
C LYS A 746 23.05 -4.49 20.53
N LEU A 747 22.68 -5.39 19.62
CA LEU A 747 23.60 -6.38 19.04
C LEU A 747 24.66 -5.77 18.11
N MET A 748 24.30 -4.81 17.26
CA MET A 748 25.26 -4.11 16.39
C MET A 748 26.30 -3.30 17.18
N LYS A 749 25.90 -2.63 18.27
CA LYS A 749 26.80 -1.98 19.23
C LYS A 749 27.88 -2.95 19.74
N LYS A 750 27.49 -4.18 20.10
CA LYS A 750 28.40 -5.24 20.58
C LYS A 750 29.34 -5.75 19.50
N VAL A 751 28.82 -6.11 18.32
CA VAL A 751 29.65 -6.57 17.18
C VAL A 751 30.66 -5.50 16.76
N PHE A 752 30.24 -4.23 16.75
CA PHE A 752 31.12 -3.10 16.46
C PHE A 752 32.21 -2.94 17.53
N ALA A 753 31.86 -3.01 18.82
CA ALA A 753 32.86 -2.98 19.90
C ALA A 753 33.87 -4.14 19.81
N LEU A 754 33.42 -5.35 19.46
CA LEU A 754 34.27 -6.51 19.22
C LEU A 754 35.22 -6.28 18.03
N LEU A 755 34.71 -5.78 16.91
CA LEU A 755 35.50 -5.41 15.72
C LEU A 755 36.58 -4.37 16.05
N LEU A 756 36.23 -3.30 16.78
CA LEU A 756 37.20 -2.31 17.25
C LEU A 756 38.18 -2.86 18.28
N SER A 757 37.87 -3.97 18.95
CA SER A 757 38.83 -4.66 19.84
C SER A 757 39.82 -5.52 19.06
N GLU A 758 39.37 -6.24 18.02
CA GLU A 758 40.24 -7.06 17.16
C GLU A 758 41.18 -6.18 16.32
N LEU A 759 40.71 -5.07 15.77
CA LEU A 759 41.55 -4.08 15.09
C LEU A 759 42.71 -3.61 15.98
N ARG A 760 42.43 -3.21 17.23
CA ARG A 760 43.48 -2.80 18.18
C ARG A 760 44.46 -3.94 18.50
N LYS A 761 44.00 -5.20 18.60
CA LYS A 761 44.86 -6.38 18.80
C LYS A 761 45.77 -6.67 17.59
N LEU A 762 45.33 -6.34 16.37
CA LEU A 762 46.12 -6.41 15.13
C LEU A 762 47.08 -5.23 14.94
N GLY A 763 47.22 -4.34 15.94
CA GLY A 763 48.12 -3.20 15.93
C GLY A 763 47.59 -1.96 15.18
N ALA A 764 46.32 -1.95 14.78
CA ALA A 764 45.70 -0.84 14.08
C ALA A 764 45.28 0.27 15.06
N THR A 765 45.79 1.49 14.85
CA THR A 765 45.40 2.69 15.60
C THR A 765 44.15 3.31 14.96
N ILE A 766 43.00 3.17 15.63
CA ILE A 766 41.73 3.77 15.17
C ILE A 766 41.82 5.29 15.30
N VAL A 767 41.47 5.99 14.21
CA VAL A 767 41.33 7.46 14.16
C VAL A 767 39.86 7.84 14.33
N PHE A 768 39.00 7.21 13.54
CA PHE A 768 37.55 7.39 13.54
C PHE A 768 36.87 6.04 13.35
N ALA A 769 35.71 5.83 13.95
CA ALA A 769 34.87 4.69 13.65
C ALA A 769 33.39 5.00 13.90
N ASN A 770 32.51 4.58 12.99
CA ASN A 770 31.07 4.42 13.22
C ASN A 770 30.58 3.15 12.50
N PHE A 771 29.27 2.85 12.56
CA PHE A 771 28.66 1.66 11.93
C PHE A 771 28.86 1.52 10.41
N PHE A 772 29.34 2.55 9.70
CA PHE A 772 29.48 2.56 8.23
C PHE A 772 30.93 2.76 7.75
N LYS A 773 31.80 3.31 8.59
CA LYS A 773 33.16 3.74 8.22
C LYS A 773 34.12 3.65 9.40
N ILE A 774 35.35 3.18 9.15
CA ILE A 774 36.49 3.20 10.06
C ILE A 774 37.67 3.88 9.36
N ILE A 775 38.36 4.79 10.03
CA ILE A 775 39.65 5.32 9.61
C ILE A 775 40.71 4.75 10.55
N VAL A 776 41.76 4.17 9.96
CA VAL A 776 42.85 3.47 10.68
C VAL A 776 44.20 4.02 10.26
N ASP A 777 45.04 4.41 11.22
CA ASP A 777 46.49 4.57 11.02
C ASP A 777 47.17 3.19 10.99
N THR A 778 47.96 2.94 9.95
CA THR A 778 48.61 1.63 9.70
C THR A 778 49.93 1.44 10.42
N GLY A 779 50.47 2.50 11.05
CA GLY A 779 51.82 2.48 11.59
C GLY A 779 52.91 2.41 10.50
N LYS A 780 52.59 2.73 9.23
CA LYS A 780 53.53 2.70 8.09
C LYS A 780 53.68 4.08 7.44
N THR A 781 54.91 4.40 7.03
CA THR A 781 55.22 5.56 6.17
C THR A 781 54.97 5.26 4.69
N ASP A 782 55.18 4.01 4.28
CA ASP A 782 55.28 3.64 2.87
C ASP A 782 53.96 3.05 2.37
N LEU A 783 53.39 3.64 1.32
CA LEU A 783 52.07 3.27 0.81
C LEU A 783 51.94 1.80 0.37
N PRO A 784 52.95 1.15 -0.28
CA PRO A 784 52.90 -0.29 -0.55
C PRO A 784 52.87 -1.14 0.73
N ALA A 785 53.59 -0.73 1.78
CA ALA A 785 53.59 -1.43 3.06
C ALA A 785 52.26 -1.26 3.82
N ALA A 786 51.63 -0.08 3.71
CA ALA A 786 50.29 0.17 4.23
C ALA A 786 49.22 -0.67 3.53
N ARG A 787 49.32 -0.85 2.20
CA ARG A 787 48.43 -1.75 1.44
C ARG A 787 48.62 -3.22 1.84
N ALA A 788 49.86 -3.71 1.89
CA ALA A 788 50.13 -5.07 2.33
C ALA A 788 49.65 -5.33 3.78
N TYR A 789 49.80 -4.36 4.68
CA TYR A 789 49.24 -4.42 6.03
C TYR A 789 47.70 -4.49 6.01
N CYS A 790 47.05 -3.66 5.18
CA CYS A 790 45.60 -3.68 5.01
C CYS A 790 45.11 -5.06 4.50
N ASP A 791 45.73 -5.62 3.47
CA ASP A 791 45.37 -6.94 2.93
C ASP A 791 45.53 -8.07 3.95
N CYS A 792 46.56 -8.00 4.80
CA CYS A 792 46.75 -8.92 5.92
C CYS A 792 45.70 -8.74 7.02
N LEU A 793 45.36 -7.51 7.37
CA LEU A 793 44.34 -7.16 8.37
C LEU A 793 42.94 -7.63 7.93
N LEU A 794 42.58 -7.43 6.66
CA LEU A 794 41.32 -7.90 6.09
C LEU A 794 41.19 -9.44 6.17
N LYS A 795 42.24 -10.16 5.75
CA LYS A 795 42.29 -11.64 5.85
C LYS A 795 42.25 -12.14 7.29
N ALA A 796 42.90 -11.44 8.23
CA ALA A 796 42.90 -11.79 9.64
C ALA A 796 41.52 -11.61 10.31
N LEU A 797 40.74 -10.61 9.87
CA LEU A 797 39.36 -10.41 10.35
C LEU A 797 38.38 -11.41 9.73
N GLN A 798 38.50 -11.71 8.43
CA GLN A 798 37.70 -12.76 7.77
C GLN A 798 37.92 -14.16 8.38
N ALA A 799 39.10 -14.42 8.95
CA ALA A 799 39.42 -15.65 9.68
C ALA A 799 38.82 -15.73 11.11
N ARG A 800 37.91 -14.81 11.49
CA ARG A 800 37.18 -14.84 12.77
C ARG A 800 35.72 -15.23 12.56
N ASP A 801 35.31 -16.37 13.12
CA ASP A 801 33.92 -16.87 13.04
C ASP A 801 32.86 -15.84 13.43
N LEU A 802 33.15 -14.93 14.38
CA LEU A 802 32.22 -13.89 14.84
C LEU A 802 32.11 -12.68 13.90
N LEU A 803 33.02 -12.54 12.94
CA LEU A 803 33.11 -11.42 11.99
C LEU A 803 33.01 -11.89 10.52
N GLU A 804 32.80 -13.19 10.29
CA GLU A 804 32.66 -13.86 8.98
C GLU A 804 31.87 -13.07 7.92
N TRP A 805 30.78 -12.42 8.30
CA TRP A 805 29.88 -11.70 7.39
C TRP A 805 30.13 -10.18 7.33
N ILE A 806 31.23 -9.68 7.92
CA ILE A 806 31.61 -8.26 7.83
C ILE A 806 32.66 -8.10 6.73
N GLU A 807 32.26 -7.49 5.62
CA GLU A 807 33.19 -7.04 4.59
C GLU A 807 33.65 -5.59 4.87
N LEU A 808 34.94 -5.35 4.68
CA LEU A 808 35.59 -4.05 4.87
C LEU A 808 36.24 -3.62 3.55
N GLU A 809 35.65 -2.60 2.92
CA GLU A 809 36.06 -2.10 1.60
C GLU A 809 37.03 -0.91 1.77
N PRO A 810 38.32 -1.00 1.35
CA PRO A 810 39.25 0.12 1.43
C PRO A 810 38.95 1.17 0.33
N LEU A 811 38.42 2.32 0.74
CA LEU A 811 37.99 3.39 -0.18
C LEU A 811 39.13 4.34 -0.55
N GLN A 812 39.91 4.80 0.43
CA GLN A 812 40.89 5.87 0.25
C GLN A 812 42.13 5.66 1.13
N PHE A 813 43.30 5.90 0.53
CA PHE A 813 44.59 5.93 1.22
C PHE A 813 45.06 7.39 1.34
N TRP A 814 45.37 7.79 2.57
CA TRP A 814 45.82 9.14 2.92
C TRP A 814 47.30 9.07 3.35
N HIS A 815 48.18 9.83 2.71
CA HIS A 815 49.60 9.89 3.09
C HIS A 815 49.82 10.62 4.43
N SER A 816 48.97 11.61 4.71
CA SER A 816 48.80 12.23 6.01
C SER A 816 47.37 12.76 6.11
N LEU A 817 46.79 12.70 7.31
CA LEU A 817 45.43 13.11 7.63
C LEU A 817 45.44 13.94 8.92
N LEU A 818 44.93 15.16 8.84
CA LEU A 818 44.63 16.02 9.97
C LEU A 818 43.14 15.90 10.25
N PHE A 819 42.77 15.31 11.40
CA PHE A 819 41.40 14.93 11.71
C PHE A 819 40.93 15.58 13.01
N LEU A 820 39.82 16.32 12.98
CA LEU A 820 39.08 16.78 14.17
C LEU A 820 37.82 15.95 14.35
N ASP A 821 36.97 15.91 13.32
CA ASP A 821 35.72 15.16 13.30
C ASP A 821 35.27 14.81 11.85
N GLN A 822 34.16 14.10 11.70
CA GLN A 822 33.62 13.63 10.41
C GLN A 822 33.28 14.75 9.39
N TYR A 823 33.22 16.01 9.81
CA TYR A 823 32.97 17.20 8.99
C TYR A 823 34.15 18.21 9.00
N ASN A 824 35.24 17.88 9.70
CA ASN A 824 36.40 18.75 9.90
C ASN A 824 37.69 17.94 9.79
N TYR A 825 38.18 17.79 8.56
CA TYR A 825 39.41 17.07 8.24
C TYR A 825 40.09 17.62 6.98
N GLY A 826 41.39 17.38 6.86
CA GLY A 826 42.15 17.62 5.65
C GLY A 826 43.26 16.59 5.49
N GLY A 827 43.52 16.14 4.26
CA GLY A 827 44.51 15.09 4.03
C GLY A 827 45.01 15.00 2.60
N ILE A 828 46.15 14.33 2.46
CA ILE A 828 46.86 14.14 1.17
C ILE A 828 46.45 12.81 0.56
N LEU A 829 45.69 12.85 -0.53
CA LEU A 829 45.13 11.67 -1.20
C LEU A 829 46.15 10.96 -2.12
N ASP A 830 46.07 9.64 -2.17
CA ASP A 830 46.70 8.81 -3.21
C ASP A 830 45.82 8.68 -4.46
N LYS A 831 46.31 9.20 -5.58
CA LYS A 831 45.63 9.17 -6.90
C LYS A 831 45.56 7.79 -7.55
N SER A 832 46.36 6.82 -7.13
CA SER A 832 46.30 5.47 -7.70
C SER A 832 45.04 4.69 -7.26
N THR A 833 44.36 5.13 -6.19
CA THR A 833 43.06 4.56 -5.77
C THR A 833 41.88 5.08 -6.62
N ALA A 834 42.01 6.27 -7.21
CA ALA A 834 40.93 6.95 -7.94
C ALA A 834 40.81 6.57 -9.43
N ARG A 835 41.61 5.61 -9.92
CA ARG A 835 41.71 5.21 -11.33
C ARG A 835 41.33 3.74 -11.57
N SER A 836 40.16 3.33 -11.07
CA SER A 836 39.56 2.02 -11.31
C SER A 836 38.53 1.99 -12.46
N SER A 837 38.37 3.10 -13.19
CA SER A 837 37.57 3.17 -14.42
C SER A 837 38.25 4.03 -15.49
N ALA A 838 38.61 3.41 -16.63
CA ALA A 838 38.98 4.02 -17.90
C ALA A 838 39.88 5.28 -17.86
N ASP A 839 41.21 5.09 -17.85
CA ASP A 839 42.03 5.30 -19.06
C ASP A 839 43.53 5.18 -18.75
N SER A 840 44.26 4.48 -19.63
CA SER A 840 45.71 4.34 -19.57
C SER A 840 46.34 5.13 -20.71
N GLU A 841 47.13 6.17 -20.41
CA GLU A 841 48.52 6.32 -20.89
C GLU A 841 49.19 7.64 -20.48
N SER A 842 50.53 7.58 -20.45
CA SER A 842 51.49 8.67 -20.68
C SER A 842 51.90 9.65 -19.56
N VAL A 843 53.18 10.04 -19.68
CA VAL A 843 53.94 11.15 -19.06
C VAL A 843 54.17 11.13 -17.54
N GLU A 844 55.40 10.77 -17.18
CA GLU A 844 56.03 11.14 -15.92
C GLU A 844 55.99 12.66 -15.74
N SER A 845 55.22 13.10 -14.75
CA SER A 845 55.10 14.48 -14.32
C SER A 845 55.04 14.49 -12.79
N GLU A 846 55.55 15.56 -12.16
CA GLU A 846 55.66 15.65 -10.71
C GLU A 846 54.36 15.23 -10.01
N PRO A 847 54.42 14.51 -8.87
CA PRO A 847 53.25 13.97 -8.20
C PRO A 847 52.30 15.12 -7.81
N ARG A 848 51.30 15.38 -8.64
CA ARG A 848 50.24 16.37 -8.42
C ARG A 848 49.43 15.98 -7.19
N VAL A 849 49.91 16.41 -6.02
CA VAL A 849 49.28 16.20 -4.72
C VAL A 849 47.85 16.74 -4.77
N ASP A 850 46.87 15.91 -4.43
CA ASP A 850 45.53 16.39 -4.12
C ASP A 850 45.38 16.48 -2.60
N ILE A 851 45.01 17.67 -2.13
CA ILE A 851 44.74 17.93 -0.72
C ILE A 851 43.24 18.11 -0.58
N ALA A 852 42.54 17.01 -0.30
CA ALA A 852 41.13 17.12 0.05
C ALA A 852 41.02 17.80 1.43
N SER A 853 40.17 18.82 1.51
CA SER A 853 39.92 19.56 2.73
C SER A 853 38.42 19.79 2.87
N SER A 854 37.89 19.48 4.05
CA SER A 854 36.49 19.62 4.42
C SER A 854 36.46 20.19 5.82
N TRP A 855 36.12 21.47 5.95
CA TRP A 855 36.22 22.21 7.19
C TRP A 855 34.96 23.05 7.40
N ASN A 856 33.93 22.47 8.01
CA ASN A 856 32.71 23.22 8.37
C ASN A 856 33.00 24.38 9.36
N ILE A 857 34.13 24.33 10.08
CA ILE A 857 34.65 25.48 10.85
C ILE A 857 35.08 26.67 9.97
N ALA A 858 35.48 26.44 8.71
CA ALA A 858 35.83 27.51 7.78
C ALA A 858 34.58 28.25 7.26
N GLU A 859 33.45 27.56 7.07
CA GLU A 859 32.19 28.18 6.66
C GLU A 859 31.69 29.26 7.65
N ARG A 860 32.10 29.15 8.92
CA ARG A 860 31.81 30.12 9.99
C ARG A 860 32.67 31.38 9.93
N LEU A 861 33.73 31.40 9.12
CA LEU A 861 34.61 32.55 8.90
C LEU A 861 34.09 33.43 7.74
N PRO A 862 34.37 34.76 7.73
CA PRO A 862 34.07 35.61 6.59
C PRO A 862 34.72 35.09 5.29
N LYS A 863 34.00 35.13 4.15
CA LYS A 863 34.43 34.55 2.86
C LYS A 863 35.87 34.90 2.46
N GLU A 864 36.26 36.17 2.59
CA GLU A 864 37.62 36.67 2.29
C GLU A 864 38.73 35.96 3.08
N THR A 865 38.39 35.35 4.22
CA THR A 865 39.31 34.63 5.11
C THR A 865 39.22 33.11 4.98
N GLN A 866 38.25 32.57 4.24
CA GLN A 866 38.08 31.12 4.02
C GLN A 866 39.22 30.57 3.16
N ASP A 867 39.53 31.23 2.04
CA ASP A 867 40.65 30.86 1.16
C ASP A 867 41.99 30.89 1.92
N HIS A 868 42.20 31.92 2.75
CA HIS A 868 43.37 32.07 3.61
C HIS A 868 43.48 30.97 4.67
N PHE A 869 42.35 30.52 5.23
CA PHE A 869 42.30 29.42 6.20
C PHE A 869 42.69 28.09 5.53
N ILE A 870 42.08 27.77 4.39
CA ILE A 870 42.34 26.53 3.64
C ILE A 870 43.80 26.49 3.15
N LEU A 871 44.35 27.62 2.70
CA LEU A 871 45.75 27.73 2.29
C LEU A 871 46.73 27.46 3.44
N VAL A 872 46.52 28.04 4.63
CA VAL A 872 47.41 27.80 5.78
C VAL A 872 47.32 26.35 6.29
N VAL A 873 46.12 25.76 6.32
CA VAL A 873 45.94 24.37 6.77
C VAL A 873 46.49 23.36 5.76
N SER A 874 46.33 23.60 4.45
CA SER A 874 46.90 22.73 3.41
C SER A 874 48.43 22.78 3.36
N GLU A 875 49.04 23.95 3.61
CA GLU A 875 50.50 24.05 3.78
C GLU A 875 51.01 23.33 5.04
N PHE A 876 50.26 23.38 6.15
CA PHE A 876 50.59 22.64 7.38
C PHE A 876 50.54 21.11 7.21
N LEU A 877 49.71 20.62 6.29
CA LEU A 877 49.75 19.22 5.82
C LEU A 877 50.94 18.96 4.89
N TYR A 878 51.16 19.83 3.91
CA TYR A 878 52.11 19.60 2.81
C TYR A 878 53.59 19.73 3.23
N ILE A 879 53.95 20.73 4.04
CA ILE A 879 55.35 21.02 4.41
C ILE A 879 56.02 19.83 5.15
N PRO A 880 55.47 19.28 6.26
CA PRO A 880 56.08 18.13 6.93
C PRO A 880 56.05 16.86 6.07
N TRP A 881 55.02 16.68 5.23
CA TRP A 881 54.94 15.55 4.30
C TRP A 881 56.07 15.60 3.26
N LYS A 882 56.28 16.76 2.61
CA LYS A 882 57.37 16.97 1.63
C LYS A 882 58.74 16.69 2.27
N TYR A 883 58.97 17.22 3.47
CA TYR A 883 60.21 16.96 4.21
C TYR A 883 60.41 15.48 4.55
N SER A 884 59.34 14.75 4.92
CA SER A 884 59.41 13.30 5.15
C SER A 884 59.76 12.51 3.89
N LEU A 885 59.27 12.95 2.72
CA LEU A 885 59.55 12.33 1.42
C LEU A 885 60.99 12.63 0.95
N GLU A 886 61.49 13.83 1.18
CA GLU A 886 62.90 14.20 0.96
C GLU A 886 63.84 13.37 1.84
N LEU A 887 63.51 13.17 3.13
CA LEU A 887 64.24 12.29 4.03
C LEU A 887 64.19 10.81 3.59
N ALA A 888 63.08 10.35 3.00
CA ALA A 888 62.97 9.00 2.46
C ALA A 888 63.82 8.82 1.18
N ALA A 889 63.77 9.78 0.26
CA ALA A 889 64.59 9.78 -0.95
C ALA A 889 66.10 9.81 -0.64
N ALA A 890 66.52 10.65 0.32
CA ALA A 890 67.89 10.72 0.79
C ALA A 890 68.38 9.39 1.42
N ARG A 891 67.49 8.60 2.04
CA ARG A 891 67.81 7.26 2.55
C ARG A 891 67.93 6.20 1.44
N ALA A 892 67.19 6.37 0.34
CA ALA A 892 67.28 5.47 -0.81
C ALA A 892 68.59 5.66 -1.57
N GLY A 893 68.96 6.91 -1.89
CA GLY A 893 70.18 7.23 -2.65
C GLY A 893 71.51 6.94 -1.94
N VAL A 894 71.50 6.67 -0.63
CA VAL A 894 72.70 6.32 0.15
C VAL A 894 72.99 4.81 0.16
N ARG A 895 72.14 3.97 -0.47
CA ARG A 895 72.29 2.50 -0.44
C ARG A 895 73.12 1.88 -1.55
N ASP A 896 73.45 2.62 -2.62
CA ASP A 896 74.06 2.03 -3.83
C ASP A 896 75.59 2.21 -3.92
N ASP A 897 76.25 2.97 -3.02
CA ASP A 897 77.57 3.56 -3.29
C ASP A 897 78.69 3.36 -2.23
N ASP A 898 78.45 2.65 -1.10
CA ASP A 898 79.53 2.27 -0.15
C ASP A 898 79.31 0.89 0.50
N ASP A 899 80.13 -0.09 0.09
CA ASP A 899 80.10 -1.47 0.57
C ASP A 899 81.07 -1.68 1.75
N SER A 900 81.14 -0.71 2.68
CA SER A 900 82.00 -0.81 3.87
C SER A 900 81.50 -0.07 5.12
N SER A 901 81.73 -0.71 6.29
CA SER A 901 81.58 -0.18 7.66
C SER A 901 80.16 0.02 8.27
N THR A 902 79.85 -0.84 9.25
CA THR A 902 78.86 -0.68 10.35
C THR A 902 77.39 -0.35 10.03
N PRO A 903 76.43 -1.25 10.36
CA PRO A 903 75.00 -1.03 10.08
C PRO A 903 74.33 -0.04 11.04
N ILE A 904 74.25 1.24 10.67
CA ILE A 904 73.33 2.23 11.30
C ILE A 904 71.92 2.08 10.69
N THR A 905 71.35 0.88 10.73
CA THR A 905 70.15 0.50 9.96
C THR A 905 68.94 0.12 10.83
N LEU A 906 68.69 0.87 11.90
CA LEU A 906 67.38 0.83 12.59
C LEU A 906 67.02 2.14 13.33
N ILE A 907 66.96 3.26 12.58
CA ILE A 907 66.17 4.43 13.01
C ILE A 907 64.69 4.05 12.82
N SER A 908 63.96 3.82 13.91
CA SER A 908 62.53 3.45 13.88
C SER A 908 61.66 4.53 13.25
N ALA A 909 60.40 4.19 12.93
CA ALA A 909 59.42 5.15 12.42
C ALA A 909 59.23 6.33 13.40
N GLU A 910 59.22 6.06 14.70
CA GLU A 910 59.12 7.06 15.77
C GLU A 910 60.30 8.07 15.71
N ALA A 911 61.50 7.59 15.38
CA ALA A 911 62.70 8.43 15.25
C ALA A 911 62.80 9.15 13.89
N LEU A 912 61.95 8.84 12.91
CA LEU A 912 61.65 9.72 11.78
C LEU A 912 60.64 10.80 12.21
N GLU A 913 59.57 10.41 12.90
CA GLU A 913 58.50 11.31 13.36
C GLU A 913 59.03 12.41 14.27
N LEU A 914 59.93 12.09 15.20
CA LEU A 914 60.62 13.08 16.05
C LEU A 914 61.36 14.16 15.22
N ARG A 915 62.07 13.78 14.16
CA ARG A 915 62.76 14.74 13.28
C ARG A 915 61.81 15.60 12.46
N VAL A 916 60.71 15.02 11.99
CA VAL A 916 59.65 15.78 11.29
C VAL A 916 58.96 16.75 12.24
N ALA A 917 58.75 16.38 13.51
CA ALA A 917 58.20 17.24 14.55
C ALA A 917 59.16 18.38 14.95
N GLU A 918 60.46 18.11 15.10
CA GLU A 918 61.48 19.14 15.34
C GLU A 918 61.52 20.18 14.21
N TYR A 919 61.54 19.72 12.96
CA TYR A 919 61.45 20.61 11.79
C TYR A 919 60.15 21.43 11.79
N LEU A 920 59.01 20.82 12.12
CA LEU A 920 57.72 21.50 12.17
C LEU A 920 57.66 22.60 13.24
N LYS A 921 58.30 22.40 14.40
CA LYS A 921 58.45 23.44 15.44
C LYS A 921 59.20 24.65 14.91
N GLU A 922 60.32 24.43 14.21
CA GLU A 922 61.10 25.50 13.60
C GLU A 922 60.25 26.26 12.54
N GLN A 923 59.53 25.54 11.67
CA GLN A 923 58.64 26.16 10.68
C GLN A 923 57.45 26.90 11.30
N ILE A 924 56.90 26.44 12.43
CA ILE A 924 55.84 27.18 13.15
C ILE A 924 56.39 28.48 13.75
N SER A 925 57.57 28.44 14.38
CA SER A 925 58.18 29.62 14.99
C SER A 925 58.57 30.71 13.97
N ARG A 926 58.98 30.33 12.75
CA ARG A 926 59.35 31.25 11.67
C ARG A 926 58.21 31.44 10.66
N TYR A 927 58.02 30.47 9.77
CA TYR A 927 57.16 30.58 8.59
C TYR A 927 55.70 30.87 8.93
N PHE A 928 55.07 30.03 9.75
CA PHE A 928 53.63 30.19 10.04
C PHE A 928 53.35 31.43 10.90
N THR A 929 54.24 31.77 11.84
CA THR A 929 54.07 32.97 12.67
C THR A 929 54.17 34.26 11.84
N GLU A 930 55.19 34.41 10.98
CA GLU A 930 55.28 35.56 10.07
C GLU A 930 54.11 35.62 9.09
N LYS A 931 53.71 34.48 8.53
CA LYS A 931 52.62 34.40 7.55
C LYS A 931 51.26 34.76 8.15
N LEU A 932 50.96 34.28 9.37
CA LEU A 932 49.75 34.63 10.09
C LEU A 932 49.72 36.13 10.44
N LEU A 933 50.85 36.70 10.88
CA LEU A 933 50.95 38.14 11.12
C LEU A 933 50.73 38.96 9.84
N ARG A 934 51.22 38.50 8.68
CA ARG A 934 50.94 39.16 7.39
C ARG A 934 49.46 39.09 7.03
N ILE A 935 48.88 37.89 7.01
CA ILE A 935 47.45 37.67 6.67
C ILE A 935 46.54 38.47 7.61
N VAL A 936 46.83 38.49 8.92
CA VAL A 936 46.04 39.26 9.90
C VAL A 936 46.15 40.77 9.65
N ASN A 937 47.32 41.28 9.27
CA ASN A 937 47.47 42.69 8.87
C ASN A 937 46.70 43.00 7.57
N ASP A 938 46.75 42.13 6.57
CA ASP A 938 46.02 42.29 5.30
C ASP A 938 44.49 42.31 5.54
N ILE A 939 43.98 41.39 6.36
CA ILE A 939 42.57 41.37 6.81
C ILE A 939 42.22 42.64 7.60
N LEU A 940 43.07 43.09 8.52
CA LEU A 940 42.85 44.33 9.28
C LEU A 940 42.84 45.59 8.39
N LEU A 941 43.61 45.60 7.29
CA LEU A 941 43.59 46.67 6.29
C LEU A 941 42.30 46.64 5.44
N HIS A 942 41.82 45.46 5.08
CA HIS A 942 40.53 45.28 4.39
C HIS A 942 39.33 45.67 5.28
N PHE A 943 39.27 45.20 6.52
CA PHE A 943 38.21 45.59 7.47
C PHE A 943 38.24 47.08 7.83
N LYS A 944 39.41 47.74 7.81
CA LYS A 944 39.51 49.21 7.93
C LYS A 944 38.95 49.96 6.72
N ARG A 945 38.97 49.37 5.51
CA ARG A 945 38.37 49.94 4.30
C ARG A 945 36.84 49.71 4.23
N SER A 946 36.36 48.58 4.73
CA SER A 946 34.92 48.21 4.69
C SER A 946 34.06 48.85 5.80
N ARG A 947 34.58 49.88 6.48
CA ARG A 947 34.07 50.34 7.80
C ARG A 947 32.91 51.34 7.74
N THR A 948 32.12 51.32 6.66
CA THR A 948 30.92 52.16 6.48
C THR A 948 29.63 51.51 6.97
N ASP A 949 29.58 50.17 7.03
CA ASP A 949 28.48 49.41 7.64
C ASP A 949 28.96 48.70 8.92
N GLY A 950 28.03 48.48 9.86
CA GLY A 950 28.29 48.06 11.25
C GLY A 950 28.72 46.61 11.46
N GLY A 951 29.70 46.13 10.69
CA GLY A 951 30.23 44.77 10.78
C GLY A 951 30.98 44.47 12.09
N ASN A 952 30.76 43.27 12.63
CA ASN A 952 31.25 42.85 13.95
C ASN A 952 32.80 42.76 14.00
N ALA A 953 33.42 43.31 15.05
CA ALA A 953 34.88 43.50 15.12
C ALA A 953 35.72 42.20 15.31
N GLY A 954 35.08 41.04 15.49
CA GLY A 954 35.74 39.79 15.89
C GLY A 954 36.47 39.01 14.79
N GLY A 955 36.33 39.37 13.51
CA GLY A 955 36.80 38.57 12.36
C GLY A 955 38.26 38.07 12.44
N PRO A 956 39.26 38.95 12.60
CA PRO A 956 40.67 38.52 12.63
C PRO A 956 41.02 37.64 13.83
N ALA A 957 40.45 37.92 15.00
CA ALA A 957 40.67 37.13 16.21
C ALA A 957 40.02 35.74 16.10
N GLN A 958 38.84 35.65 15.47
CA GLN A 958 38.19 34.38 15.16
C GLN A 958 38.98 33.57 14.12
N PHE A 959 39.53 34.21 13.08
CA PHE A 959 40.42 33.55 12.12
C PHE A 959 41.62 32.89 12.82
N ILE A 960 42.37 33.64 13.63
CA ILE A 960 43.51 33.10 14.40
C ILE A 960 43.06 31.95 15.30
N LYS A 961 41.94 32.10 16.03
CA LYS A 961 41.43 31.06 16.92
C LYS A 961 41.16 29.74 16.20
N HIS A 962 40.51 29.78 15.03
CA HIS A 962 40.20 28.56 14.27
C HIS A 962 41.46 27.94 13.64
N VAL A 963 42.39 28.75 13.11
CA VAL A 963 43.67 28.22 12.59
C VAL A 963 44.48 27.58 13.71
N CYS A 964 44.72 28.27 14.83
CA CYS A 964 45.47 27.72 15.96
C CYS A 964 44.83 26.45 16.53
N ALA A 965 43.49 26.35 16.56
CA ALA A 965 42.80 25.12 16.99
C ALA A 965 43.07 23.92 16.06
N VAL A 966 43.14 24.14 14.75
CA VAL A 966 43.47 23.09 13.76
C VAL A 966 44.95 22.72 13.77
N LEU A 967 45.85 23.71 13.92
CA LEU A 967 47.28 23.43 14.07
C LEU A 967 47.55 22.63 15.36
N ALA A 968 46.84 22.94 16.45
CA ALA A 968 46.98 22.28 17.76
C ALA A 968 46.51 20.81 17.80
N LEU A 969 45.93 20.27 16.73
CA LEU A 969 45.70 18.84 16.56
C LEU A 969 47.01 18.04 16.50
N ASP A 970 48.14 18.70 16.18
CA ASP A 970 49.46 18.09 16.28
C ASP A 970 50.00 18.18 17.71
N GLN A 971 49.83 17.08 18.46
CA GLN A 971 50.29 16.96 19.86
C GLN A 971 51.79 17.25 20.04
N HIS A 972 52.61 17.08 19.00
CA HIS A 972 54.03 17.38 19.10
C HIS A 972 54.32 18.89 19.16
N VAL A 973 53.41 19.74 18.66
CA VAL A 973 53.61 21.21 18.53
C VAL A 973 52.50 22.04 19.19
N GLU A 974 51.47 21.39 19.78
CA GLU A 974 50.39 22.03 20.55
C GLU A 974 50.91 23.12 21.52
N HIS A 975 51.96 22.81 22.29
CA HIS A 975 52.54 23.76 23.25
C HIS A 975 53.08 25.03 22.59
N ASP A 976 53.83 24.89 21.50
CA ASP A 976 54.45 26.02 20.79
C ASP A 976 53.40 26.88 20.09
N ILE A 977 52.32 26.25 19.60
CA ILE A 977 51.15 26.93 19.03
C ILE A 977 50.36 27.68 20.11
N LEU A 978 50.16 27.08 21.29
CA LEU A 978 49.49 27.74 22.42
C LEU A 978 50.28 28.94 22.93
N VAL A 979 51.62 28.87 22.97
CA VAL A 979 52.49 30.02 23.25
C VAL A 979 52.39 31.06 22.13
N GLY A 980 52.51 30.63 20.87
CA GLY A 980 52.39 31.47 19.68
C GLY A 980 51.01 32.13 19.48
N SER A 981 49.96 31.63 20.12
CA SER A 981 48.63 32.25 20.13
C SER A 981 48.53 33.48 21.04
N ARG A 982 49.37 33.56 22.08
CA ARG A 982 49.33 34.63 23.11
C ARG A 982 50.11 35.89 22.71
N SER A 983 51.14 35.75 21.86
CA SER A 983 51.91 36.87 21.32
C SER A 983 51.09 37.81 20.41
N PRO A 984 50.35 37.37 19.38
CA PRO A 984 49.57 38.28 18.52
C PRO A 984 48.37 38.92 19.24
N SER A 985 47.86 38.34 20.32
CA SER A 985 46.84 39.01 21.16
C SER A 985 47.40 40.18 21.97
N SER A 986 48.72 40.31 22.13
CA SER A 986 49.34 41.38 22.94
C SER A 986 49.45 42.73 22.22
N SER A 987 49.32 42.76 20.89
CA SER A 987 49.38 43.98 20.06
C SER A 987 48.00 44.61 19.78
N ILE A 988 46.92 43.99 20.28
CA ILE A 988 45.56 44.54 20.24
C ILE A 988 45.40 45.53 21.40
N PRO A 989 44.84 46.74 21.20
CA PRO A 989 44.72 47.75 22.25
C PRO A 989 43.90 47.25 23.45
N LYS A 990 44.38 47.54 24.66
CA LYS A 990 43.83 47.07 25.94
C LYS A 990 42.44 47.66 26.24
N HIS A 991 41.37 47.06 25.72
CA HIS A 991 40.01 47.42 26.11
C HIS A 991 38.99 46.26 26.18
N GLU A 992 39.33 45.04 25.72
CA GLU A 992 38.42 43.88 25.66
C GLU A 992 38.98 42.63 26.37
N SER A 993 39.84 42.81 27.38
CA SER A 993 40.59 41.73 28.05
C SER A 993 39.79 40.89 29.06
N HIS A 994 38.50 40.64 28.82
CA HIS A 994 37.58 39.99 29.80
C HIS A 994 36.76 38.81 29.25
N PHE A 995 37.13 38.22 28.11
CA PHE A 995 36.46 37.02 27.54
C PHE A 995 37.44 35.90 27.13
N PHE A 996 38.26 35.42 28.07
CA PHE A 996 39.27 34.37 27.81
C PHE A 996 39.40 33.29 28.91
N VAL A 997 38.27 32.73 29.37
CA VAL A 997 38.24 31.48 30.17
C VAL A 997 37.06 30.61 29.71
N ASN A 998 37.25 29.29 29.70
CA ASN A 998 36.24 28.24 29.47
C ASN A 998 35.37 28.34 28.20
N HIS A 999 35.78 27.60 27.18
CA HIS A 999 34.95 26.49 26.69
C HIS A 999 35.83 25.44 26.00
N ARG A 1000 35.90 24.24 26.59
CA ARG A 1000 36.03 23.02 25.78
C ARG A 1000 34.65 22.76 25.17
N VAL A 1001 34.66 22.29 23.92
CA VAL A 1001 33.56 21.68 23.17
C VAL A 1001 34.19 20.48 22.49
#